data_AF-A0A6J6LUH1-F1
#
_entry.id   AF-A0A6J6LUH1-F1
#
_cell.length_a   1.000
_cell.length_b   1.000
_cell.length_c   1.000
_cell.angle_alpha   90.00
_cell.angle_beta   90.00
_cell.angle_gamma   90.00
#
_symmetry.space_group_name_H-M   'P 1'
#
loop_
_entity.id
_entity.type
_entity.pdbx_description
1 polymer ?
#
loop_
_entity_poly.entity_id
_entity_poly.type
_entity_poly.pdbx_seq_one_letter_code
_entity_poly.pdbx_strand_id
1 'polypeptide(L)'
;MSGAVRVTENAWSFVYKAAAEIGELGDNTRVMRNAVMADDLLRLCISQPNSQVAVLAHTRWASVGIISEPNAHPVNSEELERKHSDAYLVAALNGDVDNHADLRAVNSLRIAGPITTDAKVIPALVARRLATTVSLSDAFRETVAKFDGSVAIAVASAAEPDKLLLALHGSGQGLSIGLAEDRFIVASEPYGVVEETLKYVRMDGEALGDPDNPSSRGQVATLSIANAGKLDGIILQSYDGSKIALGESDIHTAEITTRDINRGEHKHFLSKEIAEAPQSFRKTLRGRIIEKNGLLVAELGEAVLPKFVRDRLASGAITKVRVIGQGTAAIAGQALARLLKQLVDIHLNIEALPASELSGFELTLDMSDTLVVAISQSGTTTDTNRTVDLARARGASVLAIVNRRGTELSVKADGVMYTSDGRDVEMSVASTKAFYSQVAAGALYACALSSAAGKSSDKARHELLTGLRTIPDALVEVLETRPAIAAAAKQFASARRYWTVVGNGMNTIAAQEIRIKLSELCYKSISSDTTEDKKHIDLSCEPLIFVCATGLLEGTASDVAKEIAIYRAHKALPIVVATVGQNRFDAAAAVLLVPNVETSLSFILSVMVGHLFGYEAALSIDALARPLREAREVIEHAVERGGDANELLSKIRTLLPVPATRFTDALSTGSYDGNLEASTAVRIVTMLRDTLSSDPVQAYQQTSGKIASPELLLDDLTSALTRGVDELTRPVDAIKHQAKTVTVGISRSDEGLFDRPLVKALFEAGVARERLSYRVLKIVADLDAAVSSVTGFTRYGIEGDVTGTTGTITIVDRGGMSKNLSSRVDRNAQLVGTKRRVASEQEVLVARGRSDNRTVIMVPETKSGETTGITLLHVIFHDRLAATAMRAVLQGYDHRYDRLVDWVTETEGSFREDRLAEVPVADLLILPISEMADHWRSQ
;
A
#
# COMPACT_ATOMS: atom_id res chain seq x y z
N MET A 1 -18.64 14.86 -31.92
CA MET A 1 -18.70 14.68 -30.46
C MET A 1 -17.43 13.97 -30.02
N SER A 2 -16.78 14.41 -28.96
CA SER A 2 -15.52 13.86 -28.41
C SER A 2 -15.61 12.41 -27.88
N GLY A 3 -16.76 11.76 -27.99
CA GLY A 3 -17.01 10.45 -27.40
C GLY A 3 -17.24 10.49 -25.87
N ALA A 4 -17.27 11.67 -25.24
CA ALA A 4 -17.46 11.85 -23.79
C ALA A 4 -18.89 11.55 -23.30
N VAL A 5 -19.89 11.56 -24.19
CA VAL A 5 -21.29 11.26 -23.87
C VAL A 5 -21.72 9.98 -24.57
N ARG A 6 -22.41 9.11 -23.83
CA ARG A 6 -23.07 7.91 -24.34
C ARG A 6 -24.55 7.97 -23.99
N VAL A 7 -25.38 7.81 -25.00
CA VAL A 7 -26.84 7.76 -24.84
C VAL A 7 -27.28 6.33 -25.06
N THR A 8 -27.97 5.76 -24.09
CA THR A 8 -28.57 4.43 -24.13
C THR A 8 -30.09 4.55 -24.02
N GLU A 9 -30.81 3.42 -24.10
CA GLU A 9 -32.27 3.42 -23.91
C GLU A 9 -32.68 3.93 -22.52
N ASN A 10 -31.92 3.56 -21.48
CA ASN A 10 -32.30 3.78 -20.09
C ASN A 10 -31.55 4.95 -19.43
N ALA A 11 -30.40 5.37 -19.95
CA ALA A 11 -29.55 6.36 -19.29
C ALA A 11 -28.65 7.16 -20.25
N TRP A 12 -28.24 8.34 -19.78
CA TRP A 12 -27.21 9.17 -20.38
C TRP A 12 -25.96 9.11 -19.50
N SER A 13 -24.83 8.71 -20.07
CA SER A 13 -23.55 8.64 -19.37
C SER A 13 -22.60 9.72 -19.87
N PHE A 14 -22.09 10.50 -18.94
CA PHE A 14 -21.12 11.57 -19.18
C PHE A 14 -19.80 11.19 -18.50
N VAL A 15 -18.69 11.21 -19.23
CA VAL A 15 -17.36 10.88 -18.70
C VAL A 15 -16.40 12.02 -18.99
N TYR A 16 -15.84 12.59 -17.93
CA TYR A 16 -14.81 13.63 -17.97
C TYR A 16 -13.55 13.07 -17.35
N LYS A 17 -12.40 13.28 -18.00
CA LYS A 17 -11.10 12.82 -17.52
C LYS A 17 -10.08 13.94 -17.66
N ALA A 18 -9.11 13.94 -16.76
CA ALA A 18 -7.93 14.79 -16.83
C ALA A 18 -6.75 14.01 -16.27
N ALA A 19 -5.59 14.13 -16.92
CA ALA A 19 -4.36 13.53 -16.46
C ALA A 19 -3.18 14.47 -16.70
N ALA A 20 -2.86 15.29 -15.71
CA ALA A 20 -1.58 15.96 -15.61
C ALA A 20 -0.69 15.21 -14.62
N GLU A 21 0.46 14.73 -15.10
CA GLU A 21 1.52 14.16 -14.24
C GLU A 21 2.19 15.26 -13.40
N ILE A 22 2.12 16.51 -13.86
CA ILE A 22 2.81 17.66 -13.28
C ILE A 22 1.85 18.82 -13.15
N GLY A 23 1.81 19.39 -11.95
CA GLY A 23 0.95 20.50 -11.58
C GLY A 23 0.91 20.69 -10.07
N GLU A 24 0.06 21.59 -9.60
CA GLU A 24 -0.25 21.75 -8.19
C GLU A 24 -1.43 20.85 -7.79
N LEU A 25 -1.52 20.54 -6.48
CA LEU A 25 -2.64 19.79 -5.93
C LEU A 25 -3.96 20.48 -6.28
N GLY A 26 -4.86 19.74 -6.94
CA GLY A 26 -6.17 20.23 -7.35
C GLY A 26 -6.26 20.70 -8.81
N ASP A 27 -5.17 20.73 -9.57
CA ASP A 27 -5.19 21.16 -10.97
C ASP A 27 -6.09 20.27 -11.84
N ASN A 28 -5.91 18.94 -11.79
CA ASN A 28 -6.78 17.99 -12.50
C ASN A 28 -8.25 18.15 -12.07
N THR A 29 -8.50 18.33 -10.78
CA THR A 29 -9.86 18.57 -10.25
C THR A 29 -10.46 19.87 -10.79
N ARG A 30 -9.67 20.94 -10.92
CA ARG A 30 -10.11 22.22 -11.49
C ARG A 30 -10.45 22.09 -12.97
N VAL A 31 -9.63 21.36 -13.74
CA VAL A 31 -9.92 21.05 -15.15
C VAL A 31 -11.24 20.29 -15.28
N MET A 32 -11.42 19.21 -14.50
CA MET A 32 -12.66 18.44 -14.52
C MET A 32 -13.88 19.27 -14.08
N ARG A 33 -13.77 20.08 -13.03
CA ARG A 33 -14.86 20.96 -12.56
C ARG A 33 -15.26 21.96 -13.63
N ASN A 34 -14.30 22.60 -14.31
CA ASN A 34 -14.58 23.54 -15.39
C ASN A 34 -15.28 22.84 -16.57
N ALA A 35 -14.83 21.64 -16.95
CA ALA A 35 -15.47 20.86 -18.01
C ALA A 35 -16.92 20.49 -17.67
N VAL A 36 -17.18 20.03 -16.44
CA VAL A 36 -18.52 19.70 -15.95
C VAL A 36 -19.42 20.93 -15.89
N MET A 37 -18.92 22.06 -15.37
CA MET A 37 -19.68 23.30 -15.26
C MET A 37 -20.02 23.93 -16.62
N ALA A 38 -19.16 23.73 -17.62
CA ALA A 38 -19.35 24.25 -18.97
C ALA A 38 -20.25 23.37 -19.85
N ASP A 39 -20.63 22.17 -19.41
CA ASP A 39 -21.44 21.25 -20.20
C ASP A 39 -22.93 21.63 -20.16
N ASP A 40 -23.42 22.25 -21.25
CA ASP A 40 -24.82 22.65 -21.40
C ASP A 40 -25.78 21.46 -21.43
N LEU A 41 -25.35 20.32 -21.98
CA LEU A 41 -26.18 19.14 -22.14
C LEU A 41 -26.40 18.46 -20.78
N LEU A 42 -25.33 18.29 -20.00
CA LEU A 42 -25.44 17.78 -18.64
C LEU A 42 -26.39 18.65 -17.80
N ARG A 43 -26.21 19.98 -17.87
CA ARG A 43 -27.09 20.95 -17.18
C ARG A 43 -28.55 20.80 -17.57
N LEU A 44 -28.84 20.61 -18.87
CA LEU A 44 -30.19 20.38 -19.35
C LEU A 44 -30.79 19.09 -18.78
N CYS A 45 -30.02 17.99 -18.77
CA CYS A 45 -30.44 16.70 -18.23
C CYS A 45 -30.75 16.78 -16.72
N ILE A 46 -29.84 17.34 -15.91
CA ILE A 46 -30.01 17.38 -14.44
C ILE A 46 -31.05 18.40 -13.97
N SER A 47 -31.43 19.37 -14.83
CA SER A 47 -32.48 20.35 -14.52
C SER A 47 -33.90 19.78 -14.57
N GLN A 48 -34.08 18.54 -15.04
CA GLN A 48 -35.40 17.91 -15.10
C GLN A 48 -35.89 17.49 -13.70
N PRO A 49 -37.18 17.70 -13.34
CA PRO A 49 -37.69 17.47 -11.98
C PRO A 49 -37.49 16.07 -11.39
N ASN A 50 -37.45 15.05 -12.25
CA ASN A 50 -37.29 13.64 -11.86
C ASN A 50 -35.92 13.08 -12.25
N SER A 51 -34.92 13.94 -12.47
CA SER A 51 -33.58 13.49 -12.80
C SER A 51 -32.97 12.72 -11.63
N GLN A 52 -32.52 11.50 -11.92
CA GLN A 52 -31.74 10.68 -10.99
C GLN A 52 -30.30 10.63 -11.49
N VAL A 53 -29.34 10.71 -10.57
CA VAL A 53 -27.93 10.79 -10.93
C VAL A 53 -27.12 9.84 -10.06
N ALA A 54 -26.35 8.96 -10.72
CA ALA A 54 -25.26 8.22 -10.10
C ALA A 54 -23.93 8.88 -10.50
N VAL A 55 -23.08 9.21 -9.52
CA VAL A 55 -21.80 9.87 -9.75
C VAL A 55 -20.66 8.95 -9.32
N LEU A 56 -19.73 8.71 -10.23
CA LEU A 56 -18.47 8.01 -9.96
C LEU A 56 -17.32 8.98 -10.22
N ALA A 57 -16.55 9.27 -9.17
CA ALA A 57 -15.35 10.09 -9.25
C ALA A 57 -14.17 9.32 -8.65
N HIS A 58 -12.98 9.53 -9.22
CA HIS A 58 -11.79 8.79 -8.79
C HIS A 58 -10.52 9.61 -9.02
N THR A 59 -9.61 9.53 -8.05
CA THR A 59 -8.23 10.04 -8.17
C THR A 59 -7.28 8.86 -8.25
N ARG A 60 -6.56 8.71 -9.36
CA ARG A 60 -5.73 7.53 -9.62
C ARG A 60 -4.27 7.77 -9.24
N TRP A 61 -3.72 6.88 -8.41
CA TRP A 61 -2.29 6.65 -8.32
C TRP A 61 -1.98 5.37 -9.13
N ALA A 62 -1.08 5.48 -10.11
CA ALA A 62 -0.88 4.43 -11.09
C ALA A 62 0.03 3.31 -10.58
N SER A 63 -0.52 2.11 -10.39
CA SER A 63 0.20 0.86 -10.08
C SER A 63 0.42 0.01 -11.35
N VAL A 64 -0.64 -0.19 -12.15
CA VAL A 64 -0.61 -0.92 -13.43
C VAL A 64 -0.97 0.01 -14.60
N GLY A 65 -0.02 0.24 -15.52
CA GLY A 65 -0.22 1.09 -16.70
C GLY A 65 0.13 2.56 -16.47
N ILE A 66 0.63 3.22 -17.53
CA ILE A 66 1.18 4.59 -17.46
C ILE A 66 0.16 5.64 -16.98
N ILE A 67 0.66 6.78 -16.48
CA ILE A 67 -0.18 7.95 -16.18
C ILE A 67 -0.62 8.57 -17.50
N SER A 68 -1.89 8.39 -17.84
CA SER A 68 -2.47 8.92 -19.07
C SER A 68 -3.98 9.09 -18.92
N GLU A 69 -4.59 9.98 -19.71
CA GLU A 69 -6.03 10.19 -19.68
C GLU A 69 -6.84 8.90 -19.99
N PRO A 70 -6.45 8.04 -20.98
CA PRO A 70 -7.13 6.77 -21.21
C PRO A 70 -7.15 5.82 -19.99
N ASN A 71 -6.12 5.87 -19.17
CA ASN A 71 -5.99 5.07 -17.95
C ASN A 71 -6.64 5.73 -16.72
N ALA A 72 -7.04 6.99 -16.78
CA ALA A 72 -7.77 7.62 -15.69
C ALA A 72 -9.15 6.95 -15.52
N HIS A 73 -9.56 6.74 -14.28
CA HIS A 73 -10.88 6.18 -13.98
C HIS A 73 -11.95 7.29 -14.03
N PRO A 74 -13.21 6.96 -14.37
CA PRO A 74 -13.71 5.61 -14.62
C PRO A 74 -13.37 5.06 -16.01
N VAL A 75 -13.19 3.74 -16.11
CA VAL A 75 -13.04 3.02 -17.39
C VAL A 75 -14.38 2.39 -17.78
N ASN A 76 -14.68 2.30 -19.09
CA ASN A 76 -15.96 1.81 -19.58
C ASN A 76 -15.94 0.31 -19.97
N SER A 77 -17.07 -0.30 -20.33
CA SER A 77 -17.16 -1.71 -20.75
C SER A 77 -16.78 -2.00 -22.20
N GLU A 78 -16.55 -0.98 -23.04
CA GLU A 78 -16.38 -1.14 -24.50
C GLU A 78 -15.13 -1.96 -24.88
N GLU A 79 -15.27 -2.88 -25.83
CA GLU A 79 -14.17 -3.68 -26.41
C GLU A 79 -13.99 -3.36 -27.90
N LEU A 80 -12.77 -3.50 -28.43
CA LEU A 80 -12.51 -3.40 -29.87
C LEU A 80 -13.25 -4.52 -30.62
N GLU A 81 -13.75 -4.19 -31.81
CA GLU A 81 -14.34 -5.15 -32.78
C GLU A 81 -15.60 -5.89 -32.29
N ARG A 82 -16.20 -5.46 -31.17
CA ARG A 82 -17.41 -6.04 -30.59
C ARG A 82 -18.64 -5.17 -30.87
N LYS A 83 -19.81 -5.81 -31.00
CA LYS A 83 -21.09 -5.12 -31.26
C LYS A 83 -21.52 -4.28 -30.04
N HIS A 84 -22.05 -3.08 -30.29
CA HIS A 84 -22.59 -2.14 -29.29
C HIS A 84 -23.91 -2.61 -28.60
N SER A 85 -24.24 -3.89 -28.62
CA SER A 85 -25.47 -4.43 -28.00
C SER A 85 -25.30 -4.82 -26.53
N ASP A 86 -24.07 -4.87 -26.02
CA ASP A 86 -23.82 -5.19 -24.61
C ASP A 86 -24.12 -4.01 -23.71
N ALA A 87 -24.44 -4.28 -22.43
CA ALA A 87 -24.68 -3.24 -21.46
C ALA A 87 -23.47 -2.29 -21.33
N TYR A 88 -23.76 -0.99 -21.28
CA TYR A 88 -22.75 0.04 -21.06
C TYR A 88 -22.53 0.24 -19.56
N LEU A 89 -21.31 -0.03 -19.08
CA LEU A 89 -20.92 0.16 -17.68
C LEU A 89 -19.67 1.03 -17.57
N VAL A 90 -19.53 1.67 -16.42
CA VAL A 90 -18.33 2.40 -16.01
C VAL A 90 -17.88 1.90 -14.64
N ALA A 91 -16.56 1.81 -14.44
CA ALA A 91 -15.98 1.31 -13.21
C ALA A 91 -14.81 2.17 -12.73
N ALA A 92 -14.64 2.24 -11.42
CA ALA A 92 -13.45 2.74 -10.74
C ALA A 92 -12.91 1.67 -9.79
N LEU A 93 -11.58 1.66 -9.62
CA LEU A 93 -10.85 0.71 -8.78
C LEU A 93 -9.81 1.46 -7.95
N ASN A 94 -9.86 1.26 -6.63
CA ASN A 94 -8.72 1.43 -5.74
C ASN A 94 -8.10 0.05 -5.46
N GLY A 95 -6.77 -0.06 -5.53
CA GLY A 95 -6.07 -1.32 -5.41
C GLY A 95 -5.77 -1.97 -6.76
N ASP A 96 -5.41 -3.25 -6.75
CA ASP A 96 -4.90 -3.98 -7.91
C ASP A 96 -5.65 -5.29 -8.13
N VAL A 97 -6.04 -5.57 -9.37
CA VAL A 97 -6.49 -6.89 -9.81
C VAL A 97 -5.25 -7.67 -10.27
N ASP A 98 -4.66 -8.45 -9.35
CA ASP A 98 -3.38 -9.14 -9.55
C ASP A 98 -3.43 -10.11 -10.74
N ASN A 99 -4.55 -10.81 -10.93
CA ASN A 99 -4.76 -11.77 -12.01
C ASN A 99 -5.41 -11.17 -13.29
N HIS A 100 -5.36 -9.85 -13.49
CA HIS A 100 -5.99 -9.18 -14.65
C HIS A 100 -5.48 -9.70 -16.00
N ALA A 101 -4.20 -10.07 -16.11
CA ALA A 101 -3.61 -10.58 -17.34
C ALA A 101 -4.22 -11.94 -17.72
N ASP A 102 -4.38 -12.83 -16.75
CA ASP A 102 -5.00 -14.15 -16.94
C ASP A 102 -6.48 -13.99 -17.27
N LEU A 103 -7.19 -13.13 -16.54
CA LEU A 103 -8.59 -12.80 -16.83
C LEU A 103 -8.78 -12.27 -18.25
N ARG A 104 -7.87 -11.39 -18.70
CA ARG A 104 -7.86 -10.87 -20.08
C ARG A 104 -7.66 -11.98 -21.10
N ALA A 105 -6.71 -12.90 -20.86
CA ALA A 105 -6.37 -13.99 -21.76
C ALA A 105 -7.49 -15.04 -21.85
N VAL A 106 -7.93 -15.57 -20.71
CA VAL A 106 -8.97 -16.61 -20.60
C VAL A 106 -10.29 -16.15 -21.22
N ASN A 107 -10.65 -14.87 -21.04
CA ASN A 107 -11.85 -14.31 -21.63
C ASN A 107 -11.62 -13.71 -23.03
N SER A 108 -10.39 -13.74 -23.56
CA SER A 108 -10.06 -13.16 -24.86
C SER A 108 -10.52 -11.70 -25.01
N LEU A 109 -10.32 -10.87 -23.99
CA LEU A 109 -10.75 -9.47 -24.01
C LEU A 109 -9.96 -8.66 -25.05
N ARG A 110 -10.65 -7.80 -25.80
CA ARG A 110 -10.06 -6.93 -26.83
C ARG A 110 -10.06 -5.48 -26.37
N ILE A 111 -8.98 -5.07 -25.71
CA ILE A 111 -8.82 -3.73 -25.13
C ILE A 111 -7.97 -2.86 -26.06
N ALA A 112 -8.36 -1.58 -26.22
CA ALA A 112 -7.61 -0.60 -27.00
C ALA A 112 -6.21 -0.36 -26.41
N GLY A 113 -5.18 -0.34 -27.27
CA GLY A 113 -3.76 -0.27 -26.86
C GLY A 113 -3.40 0.83 -25.85
N PRO A 114 -3.95 2.07 -25.95
CA PRO A 114 -3.68 3.12 -24.96
C PRO A 114 -4.20 2.83 -23.54
N ILE A 115 -5.18 1.92 -23.39
CA ILE A 115 -5.73 1.50 -22.09
C ILE A 115 -4.93 0.31 -21.59
N THR A 116 -4.08 0.56 -20.60
CA THR A 116 -3.17 -0.42 -20.01
C THR A 116 -3.44 -0.70 -18.53
N THR A 117 -4.43 -0.04 -17.94
CA THR A 117 -4.86 -0.29 -16.55
C THR A 117 -5.62 -1.61 -16.42
N ASP A 118 -5.34 -2.33 -15.34
CA ASP A 118 -6.01 -3.54 -14.87
C ASP A 118 -7.53 -3.33 -14.65
N ALA A 119 -7.95 -2.17 -14.12
CA ALA A 119 -9.34 -1.82 -13.88
C ALA A 119 -10.28 -2.01 -15.09
N LYS A 120 -9.75 -2.00 -16.33
CA LYS A 120 -10.53 -2.19 -17.55
C LYS A 120 -11.16 -3.58 -17.64
N VAL A 121 -10.60 -4.60 -16.99
CA VAL A 121 -11.21 -5.94 -16.97
C VAL A 121 -12.55 -5.95 -16.25
N ILE A 122 -12.75 -5.04 -15.28
CA ILE A 122 -13.95 -4.99 -14.42
C ILE A 122 -15.22 -4.76 -15.25
N PRO A 123 -15.44 -3.58 -15.88
CA PRO A 123 -16.69 -3.31 -16.58
C PRO A 123 -16.85 -4.20 -17.82
N ALA A 124 -15.76 -4.64 -18.45
CA ALA A 124 -15.80 -5.53 -19.62
C ALA A 124 -16.31 -6.93 -19.24
N LEU A 125 -15.83 -7.51 -18.14
CA LEU A 125 -16.27 -8.83 -17.67
C LEU A 125 -17.68 -8.79 -17.07
N VAL A 126 -18.04 -7.72 -16.36
CA VAL A 126 -19.41 -7.55 -15.84
C VAL A 126 -20.40 -7.46 -17.00
N ALA A 127 -20.10 -6.68 -18.05
CA ALA A 127 -20.95 -6.59 -19.25
C ALA A 127 -21.16 -7.96 -19.91
N ARG A 128 -20.09 -8.76 -20.03
CA ARG A 128 -20.16 -10.12 -20.58
C ARG A 128 -21.00 -11.06 -19.72
N ARG A 129 -20.82 -11.01 -18.40
CA ARG A 129 -21.54 -11.86 -17.45
C ARG A 129 -23.02 -11.51 -17.39
N LEU A 130 -23.36 -10.23 -17.52
CA LEU A 130 -24.75 -9.77 -17.53
C LEU A 130 -25.56 -10.37 -18.69
N ALA A 131 -24.93 -10.65 -19.83
CA ALA A 131 -25.59 -11.32 -20.96
C ALA A 131 -26.05 -12.76 -20.65
N THR A 132 -25.52 -13.39 -19.59
CA THR A 132 -25.80 -14.79 -19.24
C THR A 132 -26.35 -14.97 -17.82
N THR A 133 -26.63 -13.89 -17.09
CA THR A 133 -27.09 -13.94 -15.69
C THR A 133 -28.44 -13.25 -15.51
N VAL A 134 -29.08 -13.49 -14.37
CA VAL A 134 -30.44 -13.02 -14.09
C VAL A 134 -30.47 -11.54 -13.70
N SER A 135 -29.44 -11.03 -13.02
CA SER A 135 -29.39 -9.65 -12.52
C SER A 135 -27.99 -9.03 -12.62
N LEU A 136 -27.92 -7.70 -12.68
CA LEU A 136 -26.65 -6.96 -12.64
C LEU A 136 -25.86 -7.22 -11.34
N SER A 137 -26.54 -7.34 -10.20
CA SER A 137 -25.89 -7.62 -8.92
C SER A 137 -25.21 -9.00 -8.92
N ASP A 138 -25.84 -10.02 -9.50
CA ASP A 138 -25.25 -11.35 -9.64
C ASP A 138 -24.08 -11.33 -10.63
N ALA A 139 -24.25 -10.67 -11.78
CA ALA A 139 -23.21 -10.51 -12.78
C ALA A 139 -21.95 -9.86 -12.19
N PHE A 140 -22.14 -8.83 -11.37
CA PHE A 140 -21.08 -8.12 -10.69
C PHE A 140 -20.39 -9.00 -9.64
N ARG A 141 -21.15 -9.59 -8.70
CA ARG A 141 -20.62 -10.47 -7.64
C ARG A 141 -19.80 -11.62 -8.20
N GLU A 142 -20.34 -12.36 -9.17
CA GLU A 142 -19.65 -13.50 -9.78
C GLU A 142 -18.39 -13.10 -10.56
N THR A 143 -18.36 -11.87 -11.07
CA THR A 143 -17.18 -11.35 -11.76
C THR A 143 -16.10 -10.98 -10.77
N VAL A 144 -16.42 -10.18 -9.74
CA VAL A 144 -15.42 -9.75 -8.73
C VAL A 144 -14.91 -10.92 -7.90
N ALA A 145 -15.69 -11.99 -7.73
CA ALA A 145 -15.24 -13.21 -7.04
C ALA A 145 -14.14 -14.00 -7.74
N LYS A 146 -13.79 -13.62 -8.98
CA LYS A 146 -12.66 -14.19 -9.72
C LYS A 146 -11.40 -13.33 -9.63
N PHE A 147 -11.45 -12.20 -8.93
CA PHE A 147 -10.32 -11.29 -8.86
C PHE A 147 -9.41 -11.68 -7.69
N ASP A 148 -8.13 -11.78 -8.00
CA ASP A 148 -7.08 -11.88 -6.99
C ASP A 148 -6.54 -10.47 -6.69
N GLY A 149 -6.11 -10.25 -5.45
CA GLY A 149 -5.58 -8.97 -4.99
C GLY A 149 -6.44 -8.28 -3.93
N SER A 150 -6.07 -7.05 -3.58
CA SER A 150 -6.84 -6.21 -2.66
C SER A 150 -7.47 -5.07 -3.45
N VAL A 151 -8.80 -5.04 -3.48
CA VAL A 151 -9.58 -4.19 -4.38
C VAL A 151 -10.74 -3.53 -3.64
N ALA A 152 -10.98 -2.26 -3.94
CA ALA A 152 -12.21 -1.54 -3.67
C ALA A 152 -12.77 -1.03 -5.01
N ILE A 153 -13.89 -1.59 -5.43
CA ILE A 153 -14.46 -1.43 -6.77
C ILE A 153 -15.79 -0.70 -6.64
N ALA A 154 -16.05 0.23 -7.55
CA ALA A 154 -17.36 0.84 -7.74
C ALA A 154 -17.77 0.78 -9.21
N VAL A 155 -18.99 0.31 -9.49
CA VAL A 155 -19.55 0.14 -10.84
C VAL A 155 -20.93 0.78 -10.95
N ALA A 156 -21.14 1.54 -12.01
CA ALA A 156 -22.46 2.00 -12.44
C ALA A 156 -22.77 1.47 -13.84
N SER A 157 -24.04 1.14 -14.08
CA SER A 157 -24.52 0.55 -15.33
C SER A 157 -25.64 1.39 -15.92
N ALA A 158 -25.60 1.61 -17.23
CA ALA A 158 -26.71 2.19 -17.94
C ALA A 158 -27.94 1.26 -18.00
N ALA A 159 -27.77 -0.05 -17.77
CA ALA A 159 -28.87 -1.00 -17.77
C ALA A 159 -29.77 -0.87 -16.52
N GLU A 160 -29.18 -0.60 -15.35
CA GLU A 160 -29.85 -0.38 -14.07
C GLU A 160 -29.30 0.91 -13.43
N PRO A 161 -29.66 2.10 -13.96
CA PRO A 161 -29.07 3.38 -13.57
C PRO A 161 -29.47 3.86 -12.17
N ASP A 162 -30.46 3.22 -11.56
CA ASP A 162 -30.94 3.46 -10.20
C ASP A 162 -30.08 2.78 -9.12
N LYS A 163 -29.03 2.05 -9.53
CA LYS A 163 -28.14 1.29 -8.65
C LYS A 163 -26.68 1.67 -8.78
N LEU A 164 -25.97 1.60 -7.64
CA LEU A 164 -24.51 1.65 -7.56
C LEU A 164 -24.00 0.37 -6.91
N LEU A 165 -23.04 -0.29 -7.54
CA LEU A 165 -22.47 -1.56 -7.07
C LEU A 165 -21.09 -1.31 -6.48
N LEU A 166 -20.82 -1.89 -5.32
CA LEU A 166 -19.54 -1.79 -4.61
C LEU A 166 -19.01 -3.18 -4.28
N ALA A 167 -17.70 -3.38 -4.37
CA ALA A 167 -17.06 -4.59 -3.86
C ALA A 167 -15.77 -4.22 -3.11
N LEU A 168 -15.52 -4.91 -1.99
CA LEU A 168 -14.33 -4.77 -1.19
C LEU A 168 -13.76 -6.16 -0.87
N HIS A 169 -12.50 -6.38 -1.24
CA HIS A 169 -11.77 -7.59 -0.92
C HIS A 169 -10.34 -7.26 -0.48
N GLY A 170 -9.87 -7.95 0.55
CA GLY A 170 -8.57 -7.72 1.15
C GLY A 170 -8.55 -6.53 2.14
N SER A 171 -7.52 -6.50 2.96
CA SER A 171 -7.28 -5.48 4.00
C SER A 171 -6.58 -4.20 3.51
N GLY A 172 -6.16 -4.15 2.24
CA GLY A 172 -5.41 -3.01 1.70
C GLY A 172 -6.27 -1.83 1.24
N GLN A 173 -7.60 -1.98 1.14
CA GLN A 173 -8.49 -0.93 0.66
C GLN A 173 -9.64 -0.68 1.64
N GLY A 174 -10.31 0.45 1.50
CA GLY A 174 -11.45 0.81 2.35
C GLY A 174 -12.61 1.38 1.53
N LEU A 175 -13.83 1.15 2.01
CA LEU A 175 -15.06 1.80 1.53
C LEU A 175 -15.95 2.16 2.72
N SER A 176 -16.45 3.38 2.72
CA SER A 176 -17.42 3.93 3.67
C SER A 176 -18.65 4.41 2.89
N ILE A 177 -19.83 3.95 3.29
CA ILE A 177 -21.12 4.32 2.72
C ILE A 177 -21.78 5.31 3.68
N GLY A 178 -21.69 6.60 3.35
CA GLY A 178 -22.34 7.69 4.05
C GLY A 178 -23.85 7.69 3.82
N LEU A 179 -24.59 7.87 4.91
CA LEU A 179 -26.05 7.95 4.96
C LEU A 179 -26.47 9.42 5.07
N ALA A 180 -26.87 10.03 3.95
CA ALA A 180 -27.34 11.42 3.90
C ALA A 180 -28.83 11.46 3.53
N GLU A 181 -29.51 12.57 3.81
CA GLU A 181 -30.89 12.75 3.35
C GLU A 181 -30.92 12.60 1.82
N ASP A 182 -31.81 11.75 1.29
CA ASP A 182 -32.05 11.48 -0.14
C ASP A 182 -30.89 10.88 -0.98
N ARG A 183 -29.74 10.58 -0.39
CA ARG A 183 -28.56 10.08 -1.13
C ARG A 183 -27.63 9.19 -0.31
N PHE A 184 -26.89 8.35 -1.02
CA PHE A 184 -25.69 7.71 -0.47
C PHE A 184 -24.44 8.46 -0.96
N ILE A 185 -23.47 8.66 -0.07
CA ILE A 185 -22.16 9.21 -0.42
C ILE A 185 -21.13 8.13 -0.14
N VAL A 186 -20.47 7.61 -1.18
CA VAL A 186 -19.47 6.56 -1.03
C VAL A 186 -18.08 7.14 -1.16
N ALA A 187 -17.21 6.84 -0.20
CA ALA A 187 -15.81 7.25 -0.25
C ALA A 187 -14.90 6.15 0.28
N SER A 188 -13.64 6.14 -0.14
CA SER A 188 -12.68 5.15 0.34
C SER A 188 -12.25 5.37 1.80
N GLU A 189 -12.52 6.56 2.35
CA GLU A 189 -12.21 6.96 3.72
C GLU A 189 -13.36 7.82 4.29
N PRO A 190 -13.63 7.79 5.61
CA PRO A 190 -14.76 8.52 6.19
C PRO A 190 -14.74 10.03 5.92
N TYR A 191 -13.57 10.66 5.83
CA TYR A 191 -13.51 12.11 5.56
C TYR A 191 -14.03 12.51 4.17
N GLY A 192 -14.22 11.56 3.24
CA GLY A 192 -14.91 11.81 1.98
C GLY A 192 -16.44 11.87 2.11
N VAL A 193 -17.00 11.48 3.25
CA VAL A 193 -18.46 11.54 3.51
C VAL A 193 -18.87 12.69 4.45
N VAL A 194 -17.95 13.17 5.31
CA VAL A 194 -18.26 14.10 6.42
C VAL A 194 -18.71 15.50 6.02
N GLU A 195 -18.58 15.88 4.74
CA GLU A 195 -19.16 17.12 4.23
C GLU A 195 -20.69 17.03 4.16
N GLU A 196 -21.22 15.85 3.84
CA GLU A 196 -22.64 15.60 3.63
C GLU A 196 -23.29 14.90 4.84
N THR A 197 -22.56 14.03 5.52
CA THR A 197 -23.08 13.27 6.68
C THR A 197 -21.99 12.74 7.59
N LEU A 198 -22.25 12.72 8.90
CA LEU A 198 -21.38 12.06 9.87
C LEU A 198 -21.71 10.57 10.05
N LYS A 199 -22.83 10.08 9.52
CA LYS A 199 -23.28 8.70 9.70
C LYS A 199 -22.86 7.85 8.50
N TYR A 200 -22.20 6.73 8.74
CA TYR A 200 -21.74 5.85 7.67
C TYR A 200 -21.68 4.39 8.10
N VAL A 201 -21.81 3.49 7.13
CA VAL A 201 -21.50 2.06 7.26
C VAL A 201 -20.13 1.80 6.65
N ARG A 202 -19.27 1.06 7.34
CA ARG A 202 -17.95 0.67 6.83
C ARG A 202 -18.01 -0.75 6.27
N MET A 203 -17.51 -0.93 5.05
CA MET A 203 -17.35 -2.27 4.49
C MET A 203 -16.08 -2.95 5.04
N ASP A 204 -16.11 -4.27 5.13
CA ASP A 204 -15.00 -5.12 5.59
C ASP A 204 -14.56 -6.08 4.48
N GLY A 205 -13.33 -5.92 4.00
CA GLY A 205 -12.75 -6.73 2.91
C GLY A 205 -12.18 -8.07 3.35
N GLU A 206 -12.06 -8.32 4.66
CA GLU A 206 -11.57 -9.58 5.23
C GLU A 206 -12.67 -10.37 5.96
N ALA A 207 -13.86 -9.78 6.15
CA ALA A 207 -14.99 -10.46 6.75
C ALA A 207 -15.33 -11.75 6.00
N LEU A 208 -15.50 -12.84 6.76
CA LEU A 208 -16.04 -14.10 6.27
C LEU A 208 -17.56 -14.07 6.44
N GLY A 209 -18.30 -14.25 5.35
CA GLY A 209 -19.75 -14.47 5.40
C GLY A 209 -20.12 -15.79 6.06
N ASP A 210 -19.23 -16.78 5.93
CA ASP A 210 -19.28 -18.07 6.62
C ASP A 210 -17.87 -18.38 7.18
N PRO A 211 -17.70 -18.48 8.51
CA PRO A 211 -16.42 -18.78 9.15
C PRO A 211 -15.71 -20.04 8.63
N ASP A 212 -16.48 -21.02 8.14
CA ASP A 212 -15.96 -22.30 7.65
C ASP A 212 -15.70 -22.29 6.13
N ASN A 213 -16.11 -21.23 5.43
CA ASN A 213 -15.92 -21.07 3.99
C ASN A 213 -15.02 -19.87 3.65
N PRO A 214 -13.71 -20.08 3.42
CA PRO A 214 -12.79 -19.01 3.02
C PRO A 214 -13.17 -18.29 1.72
N SER A 215 -13.94 -18.93 0.83
CA SER A 215 -14.40 -18.29 -0.42
C SER A 215 -15.49 -17.24 -0.21
N SER A 216 -16.07 -17.17 1.00
CA SER A 216 -17.02 -16.13 1.40
C SER A 216 -16.38 -14.78 1.71
N ARG A 217 -15.04 -14.71 1.74
CA ARG A 217 -14.27 -13.53 2.18
C ARG A 217 -14.56 -12.29 1.36
N GLY A 218 -14.71 -11.16 2.04
CA GLY A 218 -14.97 -9.85 1.46
C GLY A 218 -16.46 -9.55 1.33
N GLN A 219 -16.78 -8.33 0.90
CA GLN A 219 -18.13 -7.82 0.87
C GLN A 219 -18.48 -7.18 -0.48
N VAL A 220 -19.71 -7.41 -0.92
CA VAL A 220 -20.33 -6.81 -2.11
C VAL A 220 -21.59 -6.09 -1.68
N ALA A 221 -21.74 -4.81 -2.03
CA ALA A 221 -22.89 -4.00 -1.72
C ALA A 221 -23.60 -3.53 -3.00
N THR A 222 -24.93 -3.57 -3.00
CA THR A 222 -25.78 -2.89 -3.98
C THR A 222 -26.53 -1.77 -3.29
N LEU A 223 -26.36 -0.54 -3.75
CA LEU A 223 -27.06 0.65 -3.27
C LEU A 223 -28.18 0.98 -4.25
N SER A 224 -29.41 1.19 -3.77
CA SER A 224 -30.55 1.60 -4.60
C SER A 224 -31.02 3.00 -4.25
N ILE A 225 -31.29 3.82 -5.27
CA ILE A 225 -31.79 5.19 -5.10
C ILE A 225 -33.19 5.23 -4.46
N ALA A 226 -33.99 4.16 -4.58
CA ALA A 226 -35.37 4.12 -4.07
C ALA A 226 -35.46 4.33 -2.54
N ASN A 227 -34.40 3.91 -1.81
CA ASN A 227 -34.28 4.02 -0.36
C ASN A 227 -32.98 4.77 0.02
N ALA A 228 -32.60 5.76 -0.79
CA ALA A 228 -31.35 6.49 -0.59
C ALA A 228 -31.25 7.11 0.81
N GLY A 229 -30.07 6.96 1.43
CA GLY A 229 -29.80 7.48 2.77
C GLY A 229 -30.21 6.57 3.94
N LYS A 230 -30.84 5.42 3.66
CA LYS A 230 -31.32 4.48 4.69
C LYS A 230 -30.69 3.11 4.52
N LEU A 231 -30.63 2.33 5.61
CA LEU A 231 -30.03 0.98 5.59
C LEU A 231 -30.77 -0.01 4.66
N ASP A 232 -32.09 0.13 4.50
CA ASP A 232 -32.91 -0.69 3.61
C ASP A 232 -32.65 -0.42 2.12
N GLY A 233 -31.93 0.65 1.79
CA GLY A 233 -31.37 0.90 0.46
C GLY A 233 -30.02 0.22 0.21
N ILE A 234 -29.47 -0.51 1.18
CA ILE A 234 -28.20 -1.22 1.09
C ILE A 234 -28.45 -2.73 1.16
N ILE A 235 -28.11 -3.44 0.09
CA ILE A 235 -28.04 -4.91 0.09
C ILE A 235 -26.57 -5.30 0.21
N LEU A 236 -26.18 -5.85 1.36
CA LEU A 236 -24.82 -6.33 1.62
C LEU A 236 -24.76 -7.85 1.55
N GLN A 237 -23.77 -8.38 0.85
CA GLN A 237 -23.53 -9.80 0.65
C GLN A 237 -22.05 -10.12 0.73
N SER A 238 -21.72 -11.35 1.07
CA SER A 238 -20.39 -11.92 0.92
C SER A 238 -20.16 -12.38 -0.52
N TYR A 239 -18.90 -12.66 -0.86
CA TYR A 239 -18.52 -13.03 -2.23
C TYR A 239 -19.18 -14.35 -2.72
N ASP A 240 -19.49 -15.27 -1.82
CA ASP A 240 -20.23 -16.50 -2.11
C ASP A 240 -21.75 -16.29 -2.32
N GLY A 241 -22.24 -15.07 -2.06
CA GLY A 241 -23.64 -14.67 -2.24
C GLY A 241 -24.49 -14.71 -0.98
N SER A 242 -23.94 -15.20 0.15
CA SER A 242 -24.65 -15.16 1.44
C SER A 242 -24.95 -13.71 1.85
N LYS A 243 -26.14 -13.49 2.45
CA LYS A 243 -26.61 -12.16 2.83
C LYS A 243 -26.03 -11.76 4.18
N ILE A 244 -25.58 -10.51 4.27
CA ILE A 244 -25.09 -9.92 5.52
C ILE A 244 -26.16 -8.94 6.01
N ALA A 245 -26.70 -9.20 7.20
CA ALA A 245 -27.70 -8.33 7.80
C ALA A 245 -27.05 -7.04 8.33
N LEU A 246 -27.64 -5.89 7.98
CA LEU A 246 -27.26 -4.59 8.52
C LEU A 246 -28.30 -4.09 9.52
N GLY A 247 -27.83 -3.50 10.61
CA GLY A 247 -28.64 -2.86 11.64
C GLY A 247 -28.03 -1.55 12.14
N GLU A 248 -28.71 -0.90 13.09
CA GLU A 248 -28.28 0.38 13.68
C GLU A 248 -26.89 0.31 14.34
N SER A 249 -26.45 -0.87 14.78
CA SER A 249 -25.11 -1.10 15.35
C SER A 249 -23.99 -0.96 14.33
N ASP A 250 -24.29 -1.13 13.04
CA ASP A 250 -23.31 -1.03 11.94
C ASP A 250 -23.12 0.43 11.48
N ILE A 251 -23.96 1.35 11.98
CA ILE A 251 -23.83 2.77 11.68
C ILE A 251 -22.80 3.40 12.62
N HIS A 252 -21.66 3.77 12.03
CA HIS A 252 -20.64 4.56 12.70
C HIS A 252 -20.95 6.06 12.62
N THR A 253 -20.45 6.80 13.61
CA THR A 253 -20.47 8.27 13.59
C THR A 253 -19.04 8.77 13.44
N ALA A 254 -18.76 9.49 12.37
CA ALA A 254 -17.45 10.09 12.13
C ALA A 254 -17.15 11.13 13.21
N GLU A 255 -15.98 11.00 13.84
CA GLU A 255 -15.46 11.97 14.81
C GLU A 255 -14.58 13.04 14.14
N ILE A 256 -14.33 12.90 12.84
CA ILE A 256 -13.57 13.82 11.99
C ILE A 256 -14.55 14.76 11.27
N THR A 257 -14.14 15.99 11.03
CA THR A 257 -14.91 17.01 10.30
C THR A 257 -14.10 17.57 9.13
N THR A 258 -14.77 18.28 8.21
CA THR A 258 -14.09 19.00 7.11
C THR A 258 -13.06 20.03 7.60
N ARG A 259 -13.17 20.51 8.84
CA ARG A 259 -12.18 21.43 9.44
C ARG A 259 -10.84 20.75 9.68
N ASP A 260 -10.83 19.46 10.00
CA ASP A 260 -9.62 18.71 10.32
C ASP A 260 -8.75 18.46 9.07
N ILE A 261 -9.35 18.51 7.88
CA ILE A 261 -8.68 18.34 6.58
C ILE A 261 -8.52 19.64 5.79
N ASN A 262 -8.85 20.79 6.40
CA ASN A 262 -8.72 22.09 5.73
C ASN A 262 -7.25 22.54 5.69
N ARG A 263 -6.75 22.97 4.53
CA ARG A 263 -5.39 23.51 4.35
C ARG A 263 -5.20 24.90 4.98
N GLY A 264 -6.30 25.66 5.17
CA GLY A 264 -6.26 27.04 5.65
C GLY A 264 -5.42 27.95 4.74
N GLU A 265 -4.71 28.91 5.33
CA GLU A 265 -3.88 29.89 4.63
C GLU A 265 -2.52 29.34 4.15
N HIS A 266 -2.23 28.06 4.43
CA HIS A 266 -0.97 27.45 4.03
C HIS A 266 -0.96 27.12 2.53
N LYS A 267 0.18 27.35 1.87
CA LYS A 267 0.36 26.94 0.46
C LYS A 267 0.32 25.42 0.31
N HIS A 268 0.89 24.70 1.28
CA HIS A 268 1.01 23.24 1.28
C HIS A 268 0.54 22.63 2.60
N PHE A 269 -0.13 21.49 2.57
CA PHE A 269 -0.48 20.71 3.76
C PHE A 269 0.75 20.37 4.59
N LEU A 270 1.88 20.01 3.96
CA LEU A 270 3.13 19.75 4.69
C LEU A 270 3.52 20.94 5.58
N SER A 271 3.45 22.17 5.03
CA SER A 271 3.83 23.38 5.78
C SER A 271 2.86 23.69 6.92
N LYS A 272 1.57 23.38 6.76
CA LYS A 272 0.56 23.46 7.83
C LYS A 272 0.90 22.47 8.94
N GLU A 273 1.19 21.24 8.57
CA GLU A 273 1.36 20.15 9.53
C GLU A 273 2.67 20.25 10.30
N ILE A 274 3.74 20.75 9.68
CA ILE A 274 4.96 21.16 10.39
C ILE A 274 4.65 22.24 11.45
N ALA A 275 3.86 23.26 11.09
CA ALA A 275 3.47 24.32 12.01
C ALA A 275 2.53 23.84 13.13
N GLU A 276 1.71 22.81 12.88
CA GLU A 276 0.79 22.20 13.86
C GLU A 276 1.48 21.16 14.77
N ALA A 277 2.68 20.71 14.42
CA ALA A 277 3.41 19.67 15.17
C ALA A 277 3.60 19.99 16.66
N PRO A 278 3.96 21.22 17.09
CA PRO A 278 4.09 21.54 18.52
C PRO A 278 2.77 21.34 19.30
N GLN A 279 1.64 21.75 18.71
CA GLN A 279 0.34 21.62 19.35
C GLN A 279 -0.13 20.16 19.39
N SER A 280 0.15 19.40 18.33
CA SER A 280 -0.14 17.95 18.26
C SER A 280 0.67 17.18 19.31
N PHE A 281 1.95 17.54 19.49
CA PHE A 281 2.79 17.02 20.58
C PHE A 281 2.19 17.34 21.95
N ARG A 282 1.83 18.61 22.20
CA ARG A 282 1.23 19.05 23.47
C ARG A 282 -0.08 18.31 23.78
N LYS A 283 -0.95 18.14 22.80
CA LYS A 283 -2.20 17.35 22.93
C LYS A 283 -1.91 15.90 23.29
N THR A 284 -0.85 15.31 22.74
CA THR A 284 -0.41 13.93 23.07
C THR A 284 0.01 13.79 24.53
N LEU A 285 0.56 14.82 25.17
CA LEU A 285 0.93 14.74 26.59
C LEU A 285 -0.26 14.97 27.56
N ARG A 286 -1.31 15.62 27.08
CA ARG A 286 -2.41 16.13 27.91
C ARG A 286 -3.08 15.01 28.71
N GLY A 287 -3.09 15.16 30.03
CA GLY A 287 -3.74 14.22 30.96
C GLY A 287 -2.99 12.91 31.19
N ARG A 288 -1.76 12.75 30.66
CA ARG A 288 -0.95 11.51 30.78
C ARG A 288 0.27 11.66 31.66
N ILE A 289 0.60 12.88 32.09
CA ILE A 289 1.67 13.18 33.03
C ILE A 289 1.04 13.79 34.27
N ILE A 290 1.26 13.16 35.42
CA ILE A 290 0.77 13.61 36.72
C ILE A 290 1.95 13.74 37.70
N GLU A 291 1.73 14.44 38.79
CA GLU A 291 2.70 14.51 39.88
C GLU A 291 2.27 13.57 41.02
N LYS A 292 3.18 12.70 41.45
CA LYS A 292 3.03 11.79 42.59
C LYS A 292 4.29 11.89 43.45
N ASN A 293 4.13 12.23 44.73
CA ASN A 293 5.23 12.38 45.69
C ASN A 293 6.35 13.34 45.23
N GLY A 294 5.99 14.45 44.56
CA GLY A 294 6.96 15.43 44.04
C GLY A 294 7.69 15.00 42.76
N LEU A 295 7.34 13.84 42.18
CA LEU A 295 7.91 13.34 40.94
C LEU A 295 6.84 13.26 39.86
N LEU A 296 7.24 13.54 38.61
CA LEU A 296 6.38 13.33 37.45
C LEU A 296 6.31 11.85 37.10
N VAL A 297 5.10 11.36 36.86
CA VAL A 297 4.81 9.97 36.50
C VAL A 297 3.91 9.94 35.27
N ALA A 298 4.19 9.01 34.35
CA ALA A 298 3.33 8.71 33.23
C ALA A 298 2.17 7.82 33.71
N GLU A 299 0.96 8.37 33.77
CA GLU A 299 -0.24 7.62 34.15
C GLU A 299 -1.04 7.27 32.90
N LEU A 300 -0.99 6.00 32.52
CA LEU A 300 -1.73 5.47 31.37
C LEU A 300 -2.88 4.59 31.89
N GLY A 301 -4.12 4.96 31.56
CA GLY A 301 -5.31 4.19 31.96
C GLY A 301 -5.37 2.80 31.32
N GLU A 302 -6.30 1.97 31.78
CA GLU A 302 -6.46 0.57 31.33
C GLU A 302 -6.63 0.42 29.81
N ALA A 303 -7.29 1.37 29.14
CA ALA A 303 -7.47 1.34 27.69
C ALA A 303 -6.15 1.55 26.91
N VAL A 304 -5.13 2.14 27.54
CA VAL A 304 -3.84 2.43 26.93
C VAL A 304 -2.80 1.38 27.31
N LEU A 305 -2.73 1.03 28.60
CA LEU A 305 -1.83 0.01 29.11
C LEU A 305 -2.62 -0.92 30.04
N PRO A 306 -3.18 -2.03 29.51
CA PRO A 306 -4.02 -2.93 30.29
C PRO A 306 -3.28 -3.60 31.44
N LYS A 307 -4.01 -3.88 32.53
CA LYS A 307 -3.48 -4.54 33.73
C LYS A 307 -2.76 -5.85 33.42
N PHE A 308 -3.33 -6.70 32.57
CA PHE A 308 -2.72 -7.99 32.27
C PHE A 308 -1.34 -7.86 31.59
N VAL A 309 -1.12 -6.81 30.79
CA VAL A 309 0.20 -6.51 30.18
C VAL A 309 1.17 -6.06 31.26
N ARG A 310 0.74 -5.19 32.18
CA ARG A 310 1.57 -4.74 33.32
C ARG A 310 1.97 -5.91 34.21
N ASP A 311 1.03 -6.78 34.54
CA ASP A 311 1.25 -7.94 35.40
C ASP A 311 2.24 -8.94 34.74
N ARG A 312 2.15 -9.13 33.42
CA ARG A 312 3.09 -9.97 32.65
C ARG A 312 4.49 -9.37 32.53
N LEU A 313 4.62 -8.04 32.45
CA LEU A 313 5.91 -7.35 32.52
C LEU A 313 6.52 -7.48 33.93
N ALA A 314 5.73 -7.26 34.98
CA ALA A 314 6.17 -7.34 36.36
C ALA A 314 6.61 -8.76 36.76
N SER A 315 5.91 -9.80 36.28
CA SER A 315 6.26 -11.20 36.54
C SER A 315 7.44 -11.72 35.72
N GLY A 316 7.88 -10.97 34.70
CA GLY A 316 8.91 -11.40 33.76
C GLY A 316 8.43 -12.40 32.70
N ALA A 317 7.12 -12.61 32.57
CA ALA A 317 6.55 -13.43 31.49
C ALA A 317 6.81 -12.81 30.12
N ILE A 318 6.79 -11.47 30.02
CA ILE A 318 7.26 -10.75 28.83
C ILE A 318 8.77 -10.50 28.99
N THR A 319 9.56 -11.08 28.08
CA THR A 319 11.02 -10.91 28.04
C THR A 319 11.47 -10.12 26.80
N LYS A 320 10.61 -10.01 25.78
CA LYS A 320 10.89 -9.31 24.53
C LYS A 320 9.89 -8.17 24.30
N VAL A 321 10.40 -7.02 23.88
CA VAL A 321 9.60 -5.91 23.35
C VAL A 321 10.03 -5.66 21.91
N ARG A 322 9.09 -5.78 20.99
CA ARG A 322 9.30 -5.53 19.56
C ARG A 322 8.48 -4.32 19.15
N VAL A 323 9.16 -3.21 18.88
CA VAL A 323 8.54 -1.97 18.41
C VAL A 323 8.53 -2.01 16.89
N ILE A 324 7.35 -1.96 16.29
CA ILE A 324 7.19 -2.11 14.84
C ILE A 324 6.44 -0.94 14.22
N GLY A 325 6.73 -0.70 12.95
CA GLY A 325 6.03 0.27 12.09
C GLY A 325 6.61 0.19 10.68
N GLN A 326 6.26 1.15 9.83
CA GLN A 326 6.90 1.33 8.52
C GLN A 326 7.32 2.78 8.29
N GLY A 327 8.40 2.98 7.53
CA GLY A 327 8.93 4.32 7.20
C GLY A 327 9.16 5.19 8.45
N THR A 328 8.65 6.42 8.41
CA THR A 328 8.71 7.39 9.53
C THR A 328 8.19 6.83 10.87
N ALA A 329 7.16 5.97 10.85
CA ALA A 329 6.63 5.36 12.08
C ALA A 329 7.62 4.35 12.71
N ALA A 330 8.36 3.60 11.88
CA ALA A 330 9.43 2.72 12.37
C ALA A 330 10.56 3.53 13.02
N ILE A 331 10.91 4.69 12.45
CA ILE A 331 11.94 5.59 13.00
C ILE A 331 11.47 6.19 14.34
N ALA A 332 10.21 6.63 14.44
CA ALA A 332 9.63 7.03 15.73
C ALA A 332 9.68 5.91 16.77
N GLY A 333 9.46 4.66 16.34
CA GLY A 333 9.61 3.47 17.18
C GLY A 333 11.03 3.24 17.71
N GLN A 334 12.06 3.62 16.96
CA GLN A 334 13.44 3.58 17.45
C GLN A 334 13.65 4.51 18.65
N ALA A 335 12.98 5.67 18.68
CA ALA A 335 13.04 6.57 19.83
C ALA A 335 12.46 5.90 21.09
N LEU A 336 11.29 5.26 20.97
CA LEU A 336 10.69 4.47 22.06
C LEU A 336 11.66 3.40 22.55
N ALA A 337 12.17 2.56 21.63
CA ALA A 337 13.07 1.47 21.99
C ALA A 337 14.33 1.95 22.70
N ARG A 338 14.95 3.04 22.24
CA ARG A 338 16.17 3.59 22.88
C ARG A 338 15.90 4.25 24.22
N LEU A 339 14.81 5.02 24.34
CA LEU A 339 14.41 5.61 25.62
C LEU A 339 14.06 4.52 26.64
N LEU A 340 13.33 3.49 26.23
CA LEU A 340 13.01 2.37 27.10
C LEU A 340 14.27 1.62 27.55
N LYS A 341 15.22 1.35 26.64
CA LYS A 341 16.53 0.74 26.97
C LYS A 341 17.33 1.55 27.98
N GLN A 342 17.25 2.88 27.95
CA GLN A 342 17.92 3.73 28.94
C GLN A 342 17.25 3.68 30.31
N LEU A 343 15.96 3.33 30.36
CA LEU A 343 15.18 3.26 31.58
C LEU A 343 15.14 1.88 32.21
N VAL A 344 15.38 0.79 31.47
CA VAL A 344 15.32 -0.59 32.01
C VAL A 344 16.70 -1.27 32.03
N ASP A 345 16.88 -2.23 32.94
CA ASP A 345 18.08 -3.08 33.00
C ASP A 345 18.14 -4.13 31.84
N ILE A 346 19.28 -4.83 31.73
CA ILE A 346 19.70 -5.75 30.64
C ILE A 346 18.73 -6.93 30.34
N HIS A 347 17.70 -7.16 31.17
CA HIS A 347 16.86 -8.36 31.09
C HIS A 347 15.72 -8.30 30.07
N LEU A 348 15.35 -7.11 29.58
CA LEU A 348 14.34 -6.93 28.53
C LEU A 348 15.03 -6.79 27.17
N ASN A 349 14.79 -7.74 26.26
CA ASN A 349 15.27 -7.63 24.89
C ASN A 349 14.33 -6.69 24.12
N ILE A 350 14.77 -5.43 23.96
CA ILE A 350 14.03 -4.40 23.26
C ILE A 350 14.64 -4.18 21.88
N GLU A 351 13.80 -4.19 20.86
CA GLU A 351 14.23 -3.97 19.48
C GLU A 351 13.17 -3.19 18.70
N ALA A 352 13.62 -2.29 17.83
CA ALA A 352 12.78 -1.58 16.90
C ALA A 352 13.15 -2.01 15.49
N LEU A 353 12.17 -2.44 14.71
CA LEU A 353 12.36 -2.98 13.37
C LEU A 353 11.15 -2.68 12.49
N PRO A 354 11.32 -2.64 11.16
CA PRO A 354 10.18 -2.59 10.25
C PRO A 354 9.23 -3.77 10.48
N ALA A 355 7.92 -3.54 10.36
CA ALA A 355 6.93 -4.60 10.56
C ALA A 355 7.12 -5.79 9.61
N SER A 356 7.55 -5.51 8.37
CA SER A 356 7.89 -6.51 7.37
C SER A 356 9.06 -7.40 7.80
N GLU A 357 10.07 -6.85 8.47
CA GLU A 357 11.23 -7.64 8.96
C GLU A 357 10.81 -8.60 10.07
N LEU A 358 9.95 -8.15 11.00
CA LEU A 358 9.42 -9.03 12.05
C LEU A 358 8.69 -10.22 11.41
N SER A 359 7.73 -9.94 10.52
CA SER A 359 6.95 -10.99 9.85
C SER A 359 7.76 -11.90 8.93
N GLY A 360 8.81 -11.35 8.31
CA GLY A 360 9.64 -12.05 7.35
C GLY A 360 10.61 -13.03 8.01
N PHE A 361 11.17 -12.65 9.17
CA PHE A 361 12.38 -13.29 9.68
C PHE A 361 12.38 -13.59 11.19
N GLU A 362 11.58 -12.89 12.00
CA GLU A 362 11.68 -12.98 13.46
C GLU A 362 10.45 -13.59 14.16
N LEU A 363 9.34 -13.87 13.45
CA LEU A 363 8.20 -14.53 14.08
C LEU A 363 8.51 -16.00 14.44
N THR A 364 8.36 -16.34 15.72
CA THR A 364 8.46 -17.72 16.25
C THR A 364 7.09 -18.40 16.32
N LEU A 365 7.02 -19.72 16.50
CA LEU A 365 5.73 -20.43 16.64
C LEU A 365 4.94 -20.01 17.89
N ASP A 366 5.66 -19.75 18.98
CA ASP A 366 5.14 -19.21 20.23
C ASP A 366 5.76 -17.84 20.47
N MET A 367 4.92 -16.84 20.68
CA MET A 367 5.27 -15.46 20.97
C MET A 367 4.65 -14.97 22.30
N SER A 368 4.24 -15.90 23.17
CA SER A 368 3.71 -15.58 24.50
C SER A 368 4.71 -14.87 25.42
N ASP A 369 6.01 -14.84 25.09
CA ASP A 369 7.03 -14.07 25.80
C ASP A 369 7.21 -12.64 25.25
N THR A 370 6.43 -12.26 24.23
CA THR A 370 6.66 -11.06 23.42
C THR A 370 5.53 -10.03 23.55
N LEU A 371 5.95 -8.78 23.76
CA LEU A 371 5.11 -7.59 23.63
C LEU A 371 5.44 -6.86 22.33
N VAL A 372 4.46 -6.74 21.45
CA VAL A 372 4.55 -5.92 20.24
C VAL A 372 3.99 -4.53 20.52
N VAL A 373 4.76 -3.48 20.19
CA VAL A 373 4.28 -2.09 20.18
C VAL A 373 4.21 -1.62 18.73
N ALA A 374 3.02 -1.62 18.15
CA ALA A 374 2.78 -1.27 16.76
C ALA A 374 2.49 0.24 16.60
N ILE A 375 3.22 0.91 15.72
CA ILE A 375 3.08 2.34 15.46
C ILE A 375 2.63 2.56 14.02
N SER A 376 1.50 3.23 13.84
CA SER A 376 0.99 3.60 12.51
C SER A 376 0.22 4.92 12.56
N GLN A 377 0.51 5.84 11.64
CA GLN A 377 -0.25 7.09 11.52
C GLN A 377 -1.70 6.80 11.06
N SER A 378 -1.87 6.03 9.99
CA SER A 378 -3.17 5.77 9.39
C SER A 378 -3.99 4.72 10.16
N GLY A 379 -3.32 3.82 10.88
CA GLY A 379 -3.90 2.65 11.53
C GLY A 379 -4.35 1.55 10.54
N THR A 380 -4.03 1.72 9.26
CA THR A 380 -4.43 0.83 8.14
C THR A 380 -3.25 0.30 7.35
N THR A 381 -2.00 0.60 7.75
CA THR A 381 -0.80 0.12 7.07
C THR A 381 -0.78 -1.42 7.01
N THR A 382 -0.94 -2.00 5.82
CA THR A 382 -1.16 -3.44 5.62
C THR A 382 -0.05 -4.28 6.25
N ASP A 383 1.23 -3.98 6.00
CA ASP A 383 2.33 -4.75 6.59
C ASP A 383 2.29 -4.72 8.12
N THR A 384 1.94 -3.58 8.73
CA THR A 384 1.87 -3.46 10.18
C THR A 384 0.68 -4.25 10.74
N ASN A 385 -0.50 -4.11 10.14
CA ASN A 385 -1.70 -4.84 10.55
C ASN A 385 -1.51 -6.36 10.41
N ARG A 386 -0.95 -6.82 9.28
CA ARG A 386 -0.67 -8.23 9.02
C ARG A 386 0.34 -8.81 10.01
N THR A 387 1.43 -8.09 10.28
CA THR A 387 2.41 -8.53 11.29
C THR A 387 1.78 -8.64 12.68
N VAL A 388 0.89 -7.72 13.04
CA VAL A 388 0.13 -7.76 14.29
C VAL A 388 -0.78 -8.99 14.36
N ASP A 389 -1.53 -9.28 13.31
CA ASP A 389 -2.40 -10.46 13.26
C ASP A 389 -1.60 -11.75 13.46
N LEU A 390 -0.47 -11.88 12.76
CA LEU A 390 0.42 -13.04 12.87
C LEU A 390 1.01 -13.18 14.27
N ALA A 391 1.54 -12.10 14.85
CA ALA A 391 2.13 -12.13 16.19
C ALA A 391 1.09 -12.46 17.26
N ARG A 392 -0.11 -11.89 17.15
CA ARG A 392 -1.24 -12.14 18.06
C ARG A 392 -1.71 -13.58 17.98
N ALA A 393 -1.84 -14.14 16.77
CA ALA A 393 -2.20 -15.55 16.56
C ALA A 393 -1.19 -16.52 17.21
N ARG A 394 0.05 -16.07 17.43
CA ARG A 394 1.13 -16.81 18.11
C ARG A 394 1.24 -16.48 19.61
N GLY A 395 0.33 -15.69 20.18
CA GLY A 395 0.24 -15.41 21.61
C GLY A 395 0.90 -14.11 22.10
N ALA A 396 1.42 -13.27 21.19
CA ALA A 396 1.98 -11.97 21.57
C ALA A 396 0.91 -11.02 22.15
N SER A 397 1.30 -10.20 23.12
CA SER A 397 0.49 -9.04 23.53
C SER A 397 0.76 -7.86 22.60
N VAL A 398 -0.25 -7.04 22.32
CA VAL A 398 -0.14 -5.94 21.36
C VAL A 398 -0.58 -4.62 21.98
N LEU A 399 0.31 -3.63 21.97
CA LEU A 399 -0.02 -2.22 22.20
C LEU A 399 0.10 -1.45 20.89
N ALA A 400 -0.70 -0.41 20.72
CA ALA A 400 -0.66 0.44 19.53
C ALA A 400 -0.44 1.93 19.86
N ILE A 401 0.24 2.63 18.96
CA ILE A 401 0.25 4.09 18.85
C ILE A 401 -0.37 4.45 17.49
N VAL A 402 -1.51 5.13 17.51
CA VAL A 402 -2.25 5.51 16.29
C VAL A 402 -2.77 6.94 16.37
N ASN A 403 -2.90 7.63 15.23
CA ASN A 403 -3.41 9.01 15.20
C ASN A 403 -4.93 9.10 15.14
N ARG A 404 -5.59 8.06 14.60
CA ARG A 404 -7.03 8.05 14.35
C ARG A 404 -7.72 6.93 15.13
N ARG A 405 -8.85 7.27 15.73
CA ARG A 405 -9.79 6.33 16.34
C ARG A 405 -10.52 5.51 15.28
N GLY A 406 -11.05 4.35 15.67
CA GLY A 406 -11.82 3.48 14.78
C GLY A 406 -11.02 2.92 13.59
N THR A 407 -9.70 2.83 13.73
CA THR A 407 -8.82 2.21 12.74
C THR A 407 -8.67 0.72 12.99
N GLU A 408 -8.34 -0.05 11.96
CA GLU A 408 -8.18 -1.50 12.04
C GLU A 408 -7.16 -1.89 13.13
N LEU A 409 -5.98 -1.26 13.15
CA LEU A 409 -4.97 -1.51 14.17
C LEU A 409 -5.48 -1.20 15.59
N SER A 410 -6.32 -0.18 15.75
CA SER A 410 -6.88 0.17 17.07
C SER A 410 -7.89 -0.85 17.58
N VAL A 411 -8.53 -1.60 16.69
CA VAL A 411 -9.45 -2.69 17.06
C VAL A 411 -8.68 -3.96 17.43
N LYS A 412 -7.54 -4.22 16.77
CA LYS A 412 -6.72 -5.43 16.96
C LYS A 412 -5.83 -5.41 18.21
N ALA A 413 -5.43 -4.22 18.67
CA ALA A 413 -4.51 -4.06 19.80
C ALA A 413 -5.20 -4.24 21.16
N ASP A 414 -4.47 -4.76 22.14
CA ASP A 414 -4.96 -4.91 23.52
C ASP A 414 -5.02 -3.58 24.27
N GLY A 415 -4.14 -2.63 23.91
CA GLY A 415 -4.11 -1.27 24.46
C GLY A 415 -3.71 -0.27 23.40
N VAL A 416 -4.35 0.91 23.39
CA VAL A 416 -4.18 1.91 22.32
C VAL A 416 -3.88 3.29 22.90
N MET A 417 -2.75 3.87 22.49
CA MET A 417 -2.45 5.27 22.73
C MET A 417 -2.75 6.09 21.48
N TYR A 418 -3.79 6.92 21.56
CA TYR A 418 -4.05 7.90 20.52
C TYR A 418 -3.09 9.09 20.63
N THR A 419 -2.40 9.41 19.54
CA THR A 419 -1.65 10.67 19.44
C THR A 419 -2.62 11.86 19.30
N SER A 420 -2.15 13.05 19.69
CA SER A 420 -2.96 14.27 19.72
C SER A 420 -4.25 14.05 20.53
N ASP A 421 -5.44 14.17 19.92
CA ASP A 421 -6.74 13.82 20.53
C ASP A 421 -7.41 12.57 19.90
N GLY A 422 -6.71 11.88 18.99
CA GLY A 422 -7.23 10.74 18.24
C GLY A 422 -8.07 11.09 17.01
N ARG A 423 -8.11 12.38 16.63
CA ARG A 423 -8.81 12.90 15.44
C ARG A 423 -7.85 13.56 14.44
N ASP A 424 -6.55 13.43 14.67
CA ASP A 424 -5.56 14.18 13.90
C ASP A 424 -5.35 13.55 12.53
N VAL A 425 -5.92 14.20 11.51
CA VAL A 425 -5.72 13.83 10.12
C VAL A 425 -4.52 14.59 9.58
N GLU A 426 -3.65 13.85 8.92
CA GLU A 426 -2.50 14.38 8.22
C GLU A 426 -2.77 14.14 6.73
N MET A 427 -2.84 15.19 5.94
CA MET A 427 -3.15 15.19 4.51
C MET A 427 -1.90 15.17 3.65
N SER A 428 -0.78 15.75 4.11
CA SER A 428 0.51 15.64 3.41
C SER A 428 0.91 14.18 3.27
N VAL A 429 1.41 13.77 2.10
CA VAL A 429 1.94 12.41 1.92
C VAL A 429 3.14 12.17 2.85
N ALA A 430 4.09 13.10 2.89
CA ALA A 430 5.19 13.05 3.84
C ALA A 430 4.71 13.35 5.26
N SER A 431 4.89 12.36 6.16
CA SER A 431 4.55 12.47 7.59
C SER A 431 5.40 13.53 8.31
N THR A 432 4.76 14.36 9.14
CA THR A 432 5.39 15.41 9.95
C THR A 432 4.87 15.39 11.39
N LYS A 433 3.76 16.05 11.71
CA LYS A 433 3.17 16.11 13.07
C LYS A 433 2.92 14.73 13.69
N ALA A 434 2.67 13.71 12.86
CA ALA A 434 2.53 12.34 13.33
C ALA A 434 3.83 11.81 13.96
N PHE A 435 4.99 12.04 13.34
CA PHE A 435 6.30 11.63 13.89
C PHE A 435 6.53 12.20 15.30
N TYR A 436 6.38 13.52 15.45
CA TYR A 436 6.59 14.22 16.72
C TYR A 436 5.67 13.67 17.81
N SER A 437 4.40 13.47 17.48
CA SER A 437 3.42 12.94 18.42
C SER A 437 3.65 11.46 18.75
N GLN A 438 4.13 10.66 17.79
CA GLN A 438 4.53 9.27 18.01
C GLN A 438 5.78 9.17 18.91
N VAL A 439 6.75 10.07 18.77
CA VAL A 439 7.90 10.16 19.69
C VAL A 439 7.44 10.53 21.10
N ALA A 440 6.51 11.48 21.25
CA ALA A 440 5.93 11.84 22.54
C ALA A 440 5.21 10.65 23.20
N ALA A 441 4.36 9.95 22.42
CA ALA A 441 3.68 8.73 22.86
C ALA A 441 4.66 7.61 23.23
N GLY A 442 5.73 7.46 22.45
CA GLY A 442 6.81 6.52 22.71
C GLY A 442 7.55 6.80 24.01
N ALA A 443 7.85 8.07 24.32
CA ALA A 443 8.45 8.45 25.59
C ALA A 443 7.53 8.15 26.79
N LEU A 444 6.21 8.38 26.64
CA LEU A 444 5.22 8.03 27.68
C LEU A 444 5.16 6.51 27.90
N TYR A 445 5.13 5.71 26.82
CA TYR A 445 5.21 4.25 26.93
C TYR A 445 6.53 3.80 27.53
N ALA A 446 7.68 4.39 27.16
CA ALA A 446 8.96 4.05 27.74
C ALA A 446 8.96 4.24 29.28
N CYS A 447 8.40 5.35 29.78
CA CYS A 447 8.21 5.57 31.21
C CYS A 447 7.23 4.58 31.86
N ALA A 448 6.08 4.31 31.24
CA ALA A 448 5.07 3.44 31.81
C ALA A 448 5.49 1.96 31.82
N LEU A 449 6.11 1.47 30.74
CA LEU A 449 6.61 0.12 30.60
C LEU A 449 7.80 -0.14 31.54
N SER A 450 8.72 0.81 31.67
CA SER A 450 9.84 0.70 32.63
C SER A 450 9.37 0.73 34.08
N SER A 451 8.29 1.46 34.39
CA SER A 451 7.66 1.41 35.70
C SER A 451 6.96 0.07 35.95
N ALA A 452 6.25 -0.48 34.94
CA ALA A 452 5.55 -1.76 35.06
C ALA A 452 6.52 -2.95 35.21
N ALA A 453 7.68 -2.89 34.57
CA ALA A 453 8.74 -3.89 34.72
C ALA A 453 9.43 -3.86 36.11
N GLY A 454 9.18 -2.83 36.93
CA GLY A 454 9.58 -2.76 38.34
C GLY A 454 11.08 -2.56 38.61
N LYS A 455 11.86 -2.12 37.63
CA LYS A 455 13.35 -2.12 37.69
C LYS A 455 14.01 -0.85 37.14
N SER A 456 13.50 0.33 37.47
CA SER A 456 14.01 1.59 36.90
C SER A 456 14.06 2.76 37.91
N SER A 457 14.92 3.74 37.64
CA SER A 457 15.07 4.95 38.47
C SER A 457 13.90 5.92 38.27
N ASP A 458 13.11 6.15 39.32
CA ASP A 458 12.02 7.13 39.34
C ASP A 458 12.50 8.54 38.96
N LYS A 459 13.75 8.87 39.33
CA LYS A 459 14.40 10.14 39.00
C LYS A 459 14.62 10.29 37.49
N ALA A 460 15.11 9.25 36.81
CA ALA A 460 15.34 9.29 35.37
C ALA A 460 14.02 9.47 34.60
N ARG A 461 12.96 8.76 35.03
CA ARG A 461 11.61 8.94 34.45
C ARG A 461 11.09 10.36 34.68
N HIS A 462 11.29 10.92 35.88
CA HIS A 462 10.91 12.29 36.19
C HIS A 462 11.65 13.34 35.33
N GLU A 463 12.96 13.21 35.16
CA GLU A 463 13.77 14.10 34.32
C GLU A 463 13.33 14.05 32.86
N LEU A 464 13.12 12.85 32.31
CA LEU A 464 12.61 12.65 30.94
C LEU A 464 11.23 13.30 30.77
N LEU A 465 10.30 13.07 31.69
CA LEU A 465 8.95 13.65 31.61
C LEU A 465 8.96 15.18 31.80
N THR A 466 9.89 15.71 32.58
CA THR A 466 10.10 17.15 32.74
C THR A 466 10.56 17.77 31.43
N GLY A 467 11.58 17.18 30.80
CA GLY A 467 12.06 17.59 29.47
C GLY A 467 10.97 17.47 28.41
N LEU A 468 10.18 16.38 28.44
CA LEU A 468 9.12 16.14 27.46
C LEU A 468 8.06 17.26 27.47
N ARG A 469 7.76 17.85 28.63
CA ARG A 469 6.81 18.98 28.76
C ARG A 469 7.29 20.28 28.11
N THR A 470 8.61 20.48 27.94
CA THR A 470 9.17 21.71 27.37
C THR A 470 9.38 21.63 25.86
N ILE A 471 9.41 20.42 25.28
CA ILE A 471 9.60 20.22 23.83
C ILE A 471 8.60 21.03 22.97
N PRO A 472 7.29 21.11 23.26
CA PRO A 472 6.37 21.90 22.45
C PRO A 472 6.77 23.37 22.31
N ASP A 473 7.25 23.99 23.39
CA ASP A 473 7.65 25.40 23.36
C ASP A 473 8.96 25.57 22.58
N ALA A 474 9.92 24.66 22.79
CA ALA A 474 11.15 24.61 22.01
C ALA A 474 10.91 24.40 20.49
N LEU A 475 9.90 23.62 20.11
CA LEU A 475 9.53 23.45 18.70
C LEU A 475 8.96 24.74 18.10
N VAL A 476 8.19 25.51 18.88
CA VAL A 476 7.71 26.84 18.45
C VAL A 476 8.89 27.78 18.21
N GLU A 477 9.86 27.82 19.12
CA GLU A 477 11.08 28.61 18.93
C GLU A 477 11.84 28.22 17.66
N VAL A 478 11.96 26.91 17.36
CA VAL A 478 12.61 26.47 16.10
C VAL A 478 11.81 26.89 14.86
N LEU A 479 10.47 26.85 14.90
CA LEU A 479 9.64 27.32 13.78
C LEU A 479 9.90 28.80 13.45
N GLU A 480 10.16 29.63 14.45
CA GLU A 480 10.52 31.05 14.26
C GLU A 480 11.87 31.24 13.55
N THR A 481 12.77 30.25 13.61
CA THR A 481 14.07 30.28 12.91
C THR A 481 13.99 29.90 11.42
N ARG A 482 12.79 29.57 10.91
CA ARG A 482 12.57 29.19 9.50
C ARG A 482 13.25 30.12 8.48
N PRO A 483 13.29 31.46 8.63
CA PRO A 483 13.99 32.32 7.66
C PRO A 483 15.48 31.99 7.50
N ALA A 484 16.18 31.67 8.61
CA ALA A 484 17.60 31.29 8.55
C ALA A 484 17.79 29.91 7.90
N ILE A 485 16.87 28.97 8.19
CA ILE A 485 16.87 27.64 7.57
C ILE A 485 16.60 27.74 6.06
N ALA A 486 15.64 28.57 5.65
CA ALA A 486 15.32 28.84 4.26
C ALA A 486 16.50 29.46 3.50
N ALA A 487 17.22 30.40 4.13
CA ALA A 487 18.42 30.98 3.56
C ALA A 487 19.51 29.92 3.32
N ALA A 488 19.76 29.04 4.29
CA ALA A 488 20.72 27.94 4.15
C ALA A 488 20.29 26.96 3.05
N ALA A 489 19.01 26.56 3.00
CA ALA A 489 18.49 25.66 1.97
C ALA A 489 18.67 26.24 0.57
N LYS A 490 18.24 27.50 0.36
CA LYS A 490 18.35 28.20 -0.92
C LYS A 490 19.80 28.35 -1.38
N GLN A 491 20.72 28.58 -0.44
CA GLN A 491 22.14 28.81 -0.77
C GLN A 491 22.87 27.51 -1.11
N PHE A 492 22.56 26.40 -0.43
CA PHE A 492 23.44 25.22 -0.45
C PHE A 492 22.83 23.97 -1.09
N ALA A 493 21.49 23.85 -1.16
CA ALA A 493 20.84 22.62 -1.61
C ALA A 493 20.88 22.46 -3.14
N SER A 494 20.46 23.48 -3.89
CA SER A 494 20.19 23.40 -5.34
C SER A 494 21.41 23.01 -6.20
N ALA A 495 22.58 23.54 -5.89
CA ALA A 495 23.80 23.31 -6.68
C ALA A 495 24.49 21.96 -6.40
N ARG A 496 23.96 21.14 -5.46
CA ARG A 496 24.62 19.89 -5.02
C ARG A 496 23.80 18.67 -5.40
N ARG A 497 24.43 17.72 -6.08
CA ARG A 497 23.75 16.52 -6.57
C ARG A 497 23.51 15.48 -5.48
N TYR A 498 24.56 15.13 -4.74
CA TYR A 498 24.55 14.06 -3.74
C TYR A 498 24.62 14.62 -2.33
N TRP A 499 23.73 14.16 -1.47
CA TRP A 499 23.58 14.64 -0.10
C TRP A 499 23.61 13.45 0.87
N THR A 500 23.93 13.75 2.12
CA THR A 500 23.91 12.78 3.23
C THR A 500 23.43 13.45 4.50
N VAL A 501 22.91 12.67 5.44
CA VAL A 501 22.56 13.13 6.78
C VAL A 501 23.30 12.31 7.82
N VAL A 502 23.98 12.96 8.75
CA VAL A 502 24.76 12.28 9.78
C VAL A 502 24.31 12.68 11.18
N GLY A 503 24.50 11.78 12.15
CA GLY A 503 24.26 12.07 13.57
C GLY A 503 24.82 10.99 14.49
N ASN A 504 24.85 11.26 15.80
CA ASN A 504 25.35 10.35 16.83
C ASN A 504 24.32 10.05 17.91
N GLY A 505 24.36 8.84 18.48
CA GLY A 505 23.44 8.48 19.56
C GLY A 505 21.99 8.72 19.13
N MET A 506 21.21 9.45 19.92
CA MET A 506 19.82 9.82 19.58
C MET A 506 19.70 10.62 18.27
N ASN A 507 20.72 11.39 17.87
CA ASN A 507 20.72 12.11 16.59
C ASN A 507 20.76 11.20 15.36
N THR A 508 21.07 9.90 15.49
CA THR A 508 20.89 8.96 14.35
C THR A 508 19.41 8.74 14.01
N ILE A 509 18.50 8.86 14.99
CA ILE A 509 17.05 8.84 14.73
C ILE A 509 16.67 10.07 13.90
N ALA A 510 17.21 11.24 14.27
CA ALA A 510 17.00 12.46 13.50
C ALA A 510 17.56 12.33 12.09
N ALA A 511 18.78 11.82 11.94
CA ALA A 511 19.42 11.65 10.65
C ALA A 511 18.60 10.76 9.70
N GLN A 512 18.08 9.64 10.21
CA GLN A 512 17.24 8.74 9.42
C GLN A 512 15.89 9.36 9.01
N GLU A 513 15.23 10.08 9.92
CA GLU A 513 13.94 10.74 9.59
C GLU A 513 14.14 11.88 8.59
N ILE A 514 15.16 12.70 8.79
CA ILE A 514 15.50 13.80 7.87
C ILE A 514 15.86 13.23 6.51
N ARG A 515 16.64 12.14 6.45
CA ARG A 515 16.93 11.44 5.18
C ARG A 515 15.65 11.08 4.43
N ILE A 516 14.65 10.48 5.10
CA ILE A 516 13.38 10.15 4.46
C ILE A 516 12.71 11.42 3.91
N LYS A 517 12.57 12.48 4.73
CA LYS A 517 11.90 13.71 4.28
C LYS A 517 12.61 14.39 3.12
N LEU A 518 13.95 14.46 3.16
CA LEU A 518 14.71 15.05 2.07
C LEU A 518 14.60 14.21 0.79
N SER A 519 14.59 12.88 0.89
CA SER A 519 14.38 12.02 -0.28
C SER A 519 12.99 12.18 -0.88
N GLU A 520 11.96 12.22 -0.02
CA GLU A 520 10.56 12.42 -0.40
C GLU A 520 10.29 13.79 -1.02
N LEU A 521 10.87 14.86 -0.48
CA LEU A 521 10.59 16.23 -0.92
C LEU A 521 11.52 16.71 -2.03
N CYS A 522 12.78 16.27 -2.04
CA CYS A 522 13.79 16.76 -2.98
C CYS A 522 14.09 15.78 -4.13
N TYR A 523 13.52 14.57 -4.12
CA TYR A 523 13.72 13.51 -5.11
C TYR A 523 15.20 13.17 -5.34
N LYS A 524 15.92 13.05 -4.23
CA LYS A 524 17.34 12.67 -4.20
C LYS A 524 17.51 11.36 -3.45
N SER A 525 18.41 10.52 -3.95
CA SER A 525 18.99 9.45 -3.13
C SER A 525 19.88 10.10 -2.08
N ILE A 526 19.52 9.93 -0.81
CA ILE A 526 20.22 10.52 0.33
C ILE A 526 20.57 9.40 1.28
N SER A 527 21.84 9.30 1.65
CA SER A 527 22.31 8.33 2.63
C SER A 527 22.12 8.86 4.07
N SER A 528 22.23 7.96 5.04
CA SER A 528 22.30 8.36 6.45
C SER A 528 23.35 7.53 7.18
N ASP A 529 24.31 8.20 7.80
CA ASP A 529 25.43 7.56 8.49
C ASP A 529 25.56 8.01 9.94
N THR A 530 26.40 7.31 10.70
CA THR A 530 26.94 7.86 11.94
C THR A 530 28.06 8.84 11.58
N THR A 531 28.17 9.96 12.29
CA THR A 531 29.12 11.04 11.95
C THR A 531 30.55 10.54 11.74
N GLU A 532 31.11 9.77 12.65
CA GLU A 532 32.50 9.29 12.54
C GLU A 532 32.67 8.28 11.40
N ASP A 533 31.65 7.51 11.07
CA ASP A 533 31.73 6.46 10.05
C ASP A 533 31.80 7.04 8.63
N LYS A 534 31.30 8.27 8.44
CA LYS A 534 31.28 8.95 7.15
C LYS A 534 32.65 9.01 6.46
N LYS A 535 33.72 9.25 7.24
CA LYS A 535 35.09 9.31 6.72
C LYS A 535 35.64 7.96 6.26
N HIS A 536 35.03 6.86 6.72
CA HIS A 536 35.45 5.49 6.39
C HIS A 536 34.77 4.93 5.15
N ILE A 537 33.66 5.51 4.73
CA ILE A 537 32.83 4.98 3.64
C ILE A 537 32.85 5.94 2.44
N ASP A 538 32.13 7.06 2.54
CA ASP A 538 31.62 7.78 1.36
C ASP A 538 31.89 9.30 1.41
N LEU A 539 32.87 9.77 2.19
CA LEU A 539 33.12 11.22 2.35
C LEU A 539 33.38 11.94 1.01
N SER A 540 33.92 11.24 0.01
CA SER A 540 34.30 11.82 -1.29
C SER A 540 33.15 11.99 -2.29
N CYS A 541 32.02 11.27 -2.12
CA CYS A 541 30.95 11.22 -3.12
C CYS A 541 29.71 12.05 -2.75
N GLU A 542 29.59 12.52 -1.51
CA GLU A 542 28.40 13.22 -0.97
C GLU A 542 28.78 14.61 -0.43
N PRO A 543 28.89 15.63 -1.30
CA PRO A 543 29.45 16.94 -0.95
C PRO A 543 28.55 17.79 -0.05
N LEU A 544 27.25 17.52 0.07
CA LEU A 544 26.39 18.23 1.03
C LEU A 544 26.10 17.32 2.23
N ILE A 545 26.54 17.72 3.42
CA ILE A 545 26.42 16.93 4.64
C ILE A 545 25.54 17.68 5.64
N PHE A 546 24.37 17.15 5.94
CA PHE A 546 23.49 17.69 6.97
C PHE A 546 23.80 17.00 8.31
N VAL A 547 24.30 17.73 9.29
CA VAL A 547 24.85 17.19 10.55
C VAL A 547 23.89 17.46 11.71
N CYS A 548 23.39 16.41 12.34
CA CYS A 548 22.54 16.48 13.53
C CYS A 548 23.40 16.42 14.80
N ALA A 549 23.63 17.57 15.44
CA ALA A 549 24.55 17.74 16.57
C ALA A 549 23.92 18.42 17.80
N THR A 550 22.62 18.20 18.03
CA THR A 550 21.91 18.76 19.20
C THR A 550 22.14 17.94 20.45
N GLY A 551 22.15 18.58 21.63
CA GLY A 551 22.28 17.92 22.93
C GLY A 551 23.61 17.22 23.20
N LEU A 552 24.63 17.47 22.38
CA LEU A 552 25.94 16.84 22.56
C LEU A 552 26.65 17.37 23.81
N LEU A 553 27.16 16.45 24.63
CA LEU A 553 28.04 16.73 25.77
C LEU A 553 29.46 17.09 25.30
N GLU A 554 30.28 17.70 26.17
CA GLU A 554 31.57 18.31 25.77
C GLU A 554 32.51 17.41 24.95
N GLY A 555 32.69 16.15 25.38
CA GLY A 555 33.56 15.20 24.67
C GLY A 555 33.05 14.93 23.25
N THR A 556 31.81 14.47 23.13
CA THR A 556 31.19 14.16 21.83
C THR A 556 31.05 15.38 20.93
N ALA A 557 30.73 16.56 21.50
CA ALA A 557 30.67 17.81 20.73
C ALA A 557 32.03 18.17 20.12
N SER A 558 33.12 17.92 20.86
CA SER A 558 34.49 18.16 20.38
C SER A 558 34.87 17.19 19.26
N ASP A 559 34.45 15.93 19.35
CA ASP A 559 34.73 14.93 18.32
C ASP A 559 33.93 15.21 17.03
N VAL A 560 32.64 15.53 17.14
CA VAL A 560 31.82 15.95 15.98
C VAL A 560 32.38 17.21 15.31
N ALA A 561 32.89 18.18 16.10
CA ALA A 561 33.53 19.37 15.54
C ALA A 561 34.80 19.03 14.71
N LYS A 562 35.60 18.05 15.16
CA LYS A 562 36.76 17.55 14.38
C LYS A 562 36.30 16.89 13.08
N GLU A 563 35.25 16.07 13.12
CA GLU A 563 34.70 15.43 11.92
C GLU A 563 34.19 16.46 10.91
N ILE A 564 33.48 17.50 11.35
CA ILE A 564 33.04 18.61 10.49
C ILE A 564 34.23 19.32 9.83
N ALA A 565 35.33 19.52 10.56
CA ALA A 565 36.55 20.09 9.99
C ALA A 565 37.19 19.18 8.94
N ILE A 566 37.19 17.87 9.16
CA ILE A 566 37.64 16.87 8.18
C ILE A 566 36.76 16.94 6.93
N TYR A 567 35.44 16.97 7.08
CA TYR A 567 34.53 17.08 5.95
C TYR A 567 34.83 18.30 5.10
N ARG A 568 35.01 19.46 5.75
CA ARG A 568 35.33 20.71 5.09
C ARG A 568 36.68 20.65 4.37
N ALA A 569 37.70 20.05 4.98
CA ALA A 569 39.02 19.86 4.37
C ALA A 569 38.95 19.00 3.09
N HIS A 570 38.02 18.05 3.04
CA HIS A 570 37.73 17.23 1.85
C HIS A 570 36.71 17.87 0.89
N LYS A 571 36.52 19.19 0.97
CA LYS A 571 35.64 20.01 0.11
C LYS A 571 34.15 19.70 0.21
N ALA A 572 33.72 19.00 1.26
CA ALA A 572 32.31 18.89 1.57
C ALA A 572 31.78 20.21 2.19
N LEU A 573 30.46 20.30 2.26
CA LEU A 573 29.70 21.43 2.75
C LEU A 573 28.83 20.96 3.91
N PRO A 574 29.35 21.03 5.15
CA PRO A 574 28.58 20.66 6.33
C PRO A 574 27.61 21.78 6.72
N ILE A 575 26.33 21.43 6.87
CA ILE A 575 25.29 22.26 7.50
C ILE A 575 24.99 21.62 8.85
N VAL A 576 25.22 22.33 9.95
CA VAL A 576 25.17 21.76 11.29
C VAL A 576 23.97 22.28 12.05
N VAL A 577 23.17 21.38 12.63
CA VAL A 577 22.15 21.73 13.61
C VAL A 577 22.71 21.51 15.00
N ALA A 578 22.78 22.58 15.81
CA ALA A 578 23.45 22.56 17.10
C ALA A 578 22.63 23.29 18.18
N THR A 579 22.86 22.94 19.44
CA THR A 579 22.24 23.65 20.57
C THR A 579 22.89 25.04 20.75
N VAL A 580 22.09 26.05 21.09
CA VAL A 580 22.57 27.41 21.43
C VAL A 580 23.73 27.33 22.43
N GLY A 581 24.79 28.12 22.18
CA GLY A 581 26.02 28.14 22.98
C GLY A 581 27.15 27.26 22.45
N GLN A 582 26.91 26.44 21.41
CA GLN A 582 27.97 25.68 20.74
C GLN A 582 28.69 26.54 19.70
N ASN A 583 29.89 26.99 20.03
CA ASN A 583 30.74 27.82 19.15
C ASN A 583 31.88 27.02 18.49
N ARG A 584 31.78 25.68 18.47
CA ARG A 584 32.87 24.79 18.05
C ARG A 584 32.79 24.37 16.58
N PHE A 585 31.72 24.75 15.89
CA PHE A 585 31.40 24.29 14.54
C PHE A 585 31.77 25.30 13.44
N ASP A 586 32.85 26.07 13.63
CA ASP A 586 33.26 27.15 12.72
C ASP A 586 33.61 26.68 11.29
N ALA A 587 33.94 25.39 11.13
CA ALA A 587 34.21 24.79 9.83
C ALA A 587 32.93 24.49 9.02
N ALA A 588 31.75 24.62 9.63
CA ALA A 588 30.47 24.47 8.95
C ALA A 588 30.21 25.61 7.97
N ALA A 589 29.51 25.30 6.87
CA ALA A 589 29.04 26.32 5.94
C ALA A 589 27.85 27.11 6.52
N ALA A 590 27.07 26.47 7.39
CA ALA A 590 26.04 27.11 8.20
C ALA A 590 25.85 26.34 9.51
N VAL A 591 25.56 27.08 10.59
CA VAL A 591 25.17 26.53 11.89
C VAL A 591 23.77 27.01 12.21
N LEU A 592 22.83 26.08 12.31
CA LEU A 592 21.42 26.31 12.63
C LEU A 592 21.23 26.01 14.11
N LEU A 593 21.03 27.05 14.92
CA LEU A 593 20.96 26.93 16.37
C LEU A 593 19.53 26.65 16.84
N VAL A 594 19.40 25.72 17.79
CA VAL A 594 18.12 25.34 18.44
C VAL A 594 18.23 25.49 19.96
N PRO A 595 17.13 25.73 20.68
CA PRO A 595 17.16 25.90 22.14
C PRO A 595 17.67 24.68 22.88
N ASN A 596 18.11 24.90 24.13
CA ASN A 596 18.57 23.82 25.00
C ASN A 596 17.37 23.10 25.64
N VAL A 597 17.34 21.78 25.49
CA VAL A 597 16.33 20.89 26.07
C VAL A 597 17.01 19.65 26.65
N GLU A 598 16.25 18.75 27.27
CA GLU A 598 16.77 17.50 27.80
C GLU A 598 17.49 16.70 26.68
N THR A 599 18.68 16.18 26.99
CA THR A 599 19.62 15.59 26.02
C THR A 599 19.05 14.39 25.27
N SER A 600 18.32 13.50 25.94
CA SER A 600 17.71 12.34 25.28
C SER A 600 16.60 12.72 24.28
N LEU A 601 16.05 13.93 24.41
CA LEU A 601 14.97 14.46 23.55
C LEU A 601 15.44 15.53 22.55
N SER A 602 16.67 16.04 22.64
CA SER A 602 17.13 17.17 21.80
C SER A 602 17.11 16.87 20.30
N PHE A 603 17.26 15.61 19.90
CA PHE A 603 17.23 15.16 18.51
C PHE A 603 15.92 15.56 17.80
N ILE A 604 14.82 15.72 18.55
CA ILE A 604 13.52 16.15 18.03
C ILE A 604 13.64 17.54 17.37
N LEU A 605 14.47 18.42 17.92
CA LEU A 605 14.71 19.75 17.35
C LEU A 605 15.53 19.66 16.05
N SER A 606 16.50 18.73 15.97
CA SER A 606 17.20 18.43 14.71
C SER A 606 16.23 18.04 13.61
N VAL A 607 15.23 17.19 13.93
CA VAL A 607 14.20 16.78 12.97
C VAL A 607 13.37 17.98 12.50
N MET A 608 12.96 18.88 13.40
CA MET A 608 12.21 20.10 13.02
C MET A 608 13.00 20.98 12.06
N VAL A 609 14.29 21.20 12.32
CA VAL A 609 15.15 21.94 11.39
C VAL A 609 15.25 21.21 10.05
N GLY A 610 15.41 19.89 10.04
CA GLY A 610 15.50 19.11 8.81
C GLY A 610 14.20 19.06 8.00
N HIS A 611 13.03 18.99 8.65
CA HIS A 611 11.72 19.08 8.00
C HIS A 611 11.54 20.45 7.32
N LEU A 612 11.87 21.54 8.01
CA LEU A 612 11.87 22.89 7.45
C LEU A 612 12.88 23.04 6.30
N PHE A 613 14.10 22.53 6.48
CA PHE A 613 15.15 22.56 5.46
C PHE A 613 14.71 21.81 4.20
N GLY A 614 14.12 20.62 4.35
CA GLY A 614 13.63 19.83 3.22
C GLY A 614 12.51 20.51 2.45
N TYR A 615 11.56 21.14 3.16
CA TYR A 615 10.52 21.93 2.53
C TYR A 615 11.10 23.11 1.73
N GLU A 616 12.00 23.90 2.34
CA GLU A 616 12.60 25.07 1.67
C GLU A 616 13.56 24.66 0.53
N ALA A 617 14.25 23.54 0.67
CA ALA A 617 15.09 22.98 -0.39
C ALA A 617 14.24 22.53 -1.58
N ALA A 618 13.11 21.85 -1.34
CA ALA A 618 12.17 21.48 -2.39
C ALA A 618 11.61 22.70 -3.14
N LEU A 619 11.20 23.75 -2.42
CA LEU A 619 10.76 25.00 -3.03
C LEU A 619 11.88 25.68 -3.84
N SER A 620 13.10 25.68 -3.33
CA SER A 620 14.25 26.26 -4.03
C SER A 620 14.59 25.49 -5.31
N ILE A 621 14.42 24.17 -5.32
CA ILE A 621 14.64 23.33 -6.51
C ILE A 621 13.51 23.55 -7.51
N ASP A 622 12.24 23.55 -7.06
CA ASP A 622 11.08 23.80 -7.93
C ASP A 622 11.16 25.18 -8.62
N ALA A 623 11.64 26.19 -7.91
CA ALA A 623 11.82 27.53 -8.46
C ALA A 623 12.77 27.58 -9.66
N LEU A 624 13.70 26.62 -9.80
CA LEU A 624 14.58 26.50 -10.96
C LEU A 624 13.80 26.11 -12.23
N ALA A 625 12.64 25.47 -12.11
CA ALA A 625 11.79 25.13 -13.26
C ALA A 625 11.09 26.36 -13.87
N ARG A 626 11.01 27.48 -13.13
CA ARG A 626 10.21 28.65 -13.52
C ARG A 626 10.58 29.22 -14.90
N PRO A 627 11.86 29.46 -15.25
CA PRO A 627 12.20 29.93 -16.60
C PRO A 627 11.76 28.96 -17.70
N LEU A 628 11.79 27.65 -17.44
CA LEU A 628 11.35 26.64 -18.41
C LEU A 628 9.82 26.61 -18.56
N ARG A 629 9.08 26.78 -17.47
CA ARG A 629 7.61 26.92 -17.49
C ARG A 629 7.20 28.18 -18.26
N GLU A 630 7.83 29.32 -17.97
CA GLU A 630 7.62 30.59 -18.68
C GLU A 630 7.92 30.43 -20.19
N ALA A 631 8.99 29.72 -20.56
CA ALA A 631 9.31 29.43 -21.96
C ALA A 631 8.25 28.55 -22.64
N ARG A 632 7.71 27.55 -21.93
CA ARG A 632 6.66 26.66 -22.46
C ARG A 632 5.33 27.40 -22.64
N GLU A 633 4.94 28.22 -21.67
CA GLU A 633 3.75 29.07 -21.74
C GLU A 633 3.77 29.99 -22.97
N VAL A 634 4.94 30.55 -23.32
CA VAL A 634 5.10 31.36 -24.54
C VAL A 634 4.74 30.57 -25.80
N ILE A 635 5.11 29.29 -25.87
CA ILE A 635 4.82 28.40 -27.00
C ILE A 635 3.33 28.06 -27.01
N GLU A 636 2.77 27.62 -25.88
CA GLU A 636 1.36 27.25 -25.74
C GLU A 636 0.42 28.40 -26.17
N HIS A 637 0.66 29.62 -25.65
CA HIS A 637 -0.14 30.80 -26.02
C HIS A 637 0.01 31.20 -27.50
N ALA A 638 1.17 30.92 -28.10
CA ALA A 638 1.38 31.19 -29.52
C ALA A 638 0.58 30.20 -30.38
N VAL A 639 0.55 28.92 -29.99
CA VAL A 639 -0.17 27.83 -30.68
C VAL A 639 -1.70 27.99 -30.55
N GLU A 640 -2.20 28.33 -29.36
CA GLU A 640 -3.64 28.51 -29.11
C GLU A 640 -4.28 29.62 -29.97
N ARG A 641 -3.52 30.65 -30.33
CA ARG A 641 -4.03 31.80 -31.11
C ARG A 641 -4.12 31.54 -32.61
N GLY A 642 -3.59 30.40 -33.10
CA GLY A 642 -3.54 30.04 -34.52
C GLY A 642 -2.71 30.99 -35.38
N GLY A 643 -2.48 30.62 -36.65
CA GLY A 643 -1.79 31.46 -37.64
C GLY A 643 -0.81 30.70 -38.53
N ASP A 644 -0.16 31.43 -39.45
CA ASP A 644 0.93 30.89 -40.26
C ASP A 644 2.14 30.52 -39.38
N ALA A 645 2.77 29.38 -39.69
CA ALA A 645 3.82 28.79 -38.86
C ALA A 645 5.06 29.71 -38.73
N ASN A 646 5.33 30.55 -39.75
CA ASN A 646 6.41 31.53 -39.71
C ASN A 646 6.08 32.75 -38.82
N GLU A 647 4.83 33.22 -38.82
CA GLU A 647 4.38 34.27 -37.90
C GLU A 647 4.44 33.82 -36.45
N LEU A 648 4.14 32.54 -36.21
CA LEU A 648 4.21 31.92 -34.89
C LEU A 648 5.64 31.89 -34.36
N LEU A 649 6.61 31.46 -35.19
CA LEU A 649 8.03 31.51 -34.84
C LEU A 649 8.52 32.95 -34.58
N SER A 650 8.05 33.94 -35.34
CA SER A 650 8.41 35.36 -35.12
C SER A 650 7.95 35.87 -33.75
N LYS A 651 6.71 35.54 -33.34
CA LYS A 651 6.18 35.88 -32.01
C LYS A 651 6.97 35.21 -30.89
N ILE A 652 7.26 33.90 -31.03
CA ILE A 652 8.05 33.15 -30.05
C ILE A 652 9.43 33.77 -29.89
N ARG A 653 10.12 34.12 -30.99
CA ARG A 653 11.43 34.79 -30.96
C ARG A 653 11.44 36.14 -30.23
N THR A 654 10.29 36.80 -30.13
CA THR A 654 10.17 38.08 -29.41
C THR A 654 10.03 37.88 -27.90
N LEU A 655 9.36 36.81 -27.47
CA LEU A 655 9.00 36.59 -26.06
C LEU A 655 9.92 35.60 -25.33
N LEU A 656 10.49 34.63 -26.06
CA LEU A 656 11.35 33.58 -25.54
C LEU A 656 12.73 34.05 -24.98
N PRO A 657 13.35 35.17 -25.42
CA PRO A 657 14.67 35.57 -24.93
C PRO A 657 14.74 35.77 -23.41
N VAL A 658 13.71 36.32 -22.78
CA VAL A 658 13.71 36.61 -21.33
C VAL A 658 13.84 35.32 -20.48
N PRO A 659 12.94 34.32 -20.63
CA PRO A 659 13.11 33.06 -19.90
C PRO A 659 14.37 32.30 -20.33
N ALA A 660 14.77 32.36 -21.61
CA ALA A 660 15.98 31.71 -22.09
C ALA A 660 17.25 32.25 -21.41
N THR A 661 17.41 33.57 -21.31
CA THR A 661 18.56 34.20 -20.63
C THR A 661 18.62 33.83 -19.15
N ARG A 662 17.48 33.88 -18.44
CA ARG A 662 17.42 33.45 -17.03
C ARG A 662 17.88 32.01 -16.84
N PHE A 663 17.44 31.11 -17.74
CA PHE A 663 17.86 29.71 -17.72
C PHE A 663 19.38 29.59 -17.96
N THR A 664 19.92 30.23 -18.99
CA THR A 664 21.35 30.13 -19.32
C THR A 664 22.26 30.75 -18.26
N ASP A 665 21.85 31.85 -17.64
CA ASP A 665 22.61 32.50 -16.57
C ASP A 665 22.69 31.60 -15.32
N ALA A 666 21.55 31.04 -14.90
CA ALA A 666 21.51 30.08 -13.79
C ALA A 666 22.28 28.78 -14.10
N LEU A 667 22.30 28.35 -15.36
CA LEU A 667 23.13 27.22 -15.81
C LEU A 667 24.62 27.54 -15.73
N SER A 668 25.05 28.73 -16.16
CA SER A 668 26.46 29.15 -16.11
C SER A 668 27.04 29.27 -14.70
N THR A 669 26.18 29.51 -13.71
CA THR A 669 26.56 29.62 -12.29
C THR A 669 26.54 28.28 -11.54
N GLY A 670 26.19 27.17 -12.21
CA GLY A 670 26.10 25.85 -11.61
C GLY A 670 24.84 25.63 -10.74
N SER A 671 23.85 26.52 -10.82
CA SER A 671 22.62 26.42 -9.99
C SER A 671 21.80 25.16 -10.31
N TYR A 672 21.94 24.60 -11.51
CA TYR A 672 21.25 23.39 -11.96
C TYR A 672 22.04 22.09 -11.72
N ASP A 673 23.33 22.16 -11.36
CA ASP A 673 24.24 21.01 -11.28
C ASP A 673 23.71 19.89 -10.36
N GLY A 674 22.90 20.26 -9.37
CA GLY A 674 22.30 19.30 -8.46
C GLY A 674 21.06 18.59 -8.97
N ASN A 675 20.33 19.14 -9.94
CA ASN A 675 18.94 18.74 -10.20
C ASN A 675 18.54 18.62 -11.68
N LEU A 676 19.35 19.10 -12.62
CA LEU A 676 19.10 18.96 -14.06
C LEU A 676 20.16 18.04 -14.68
N GLU A 677 19.73 17.07 -15.48
CA GLU A 677 20.66 16.22 -16.21
C GLU A 677 21.46 17.03 -17.24
N ALA A 678 22.74 16.71 -17.39
CA ALA A 678 23.59 17.37 -18.37
C ALA A 678 23.06 17.20 -19.81
N SER A 679 22.53 16.01 -20.15
CA SER A 679 21.87 15.72 -21.42
C SER A 679 20.65 16.62 -21.65
N THR A 680 19.80 16.77 -20.64
CA THR A 680 18.61 17.61 -20.69
C THR A 680 18.98 19.08 -20.83
N ALA A 681 19.95 19.55 -20.04
CA ALA A 681 20.47 20.91 -20.14
C ALA A 681 21.02 21.22 -21.54
N VAL A 682 21.87 20.34 -22.09
CA VAL A 682 22.44 20.49 -23.44
C VAL A 682 21.33 20.52 -24.50
N ARG A 683 20.33 19.64 -24.38
CA ARG A 683 19.20 19.61 -25.32
C ARG A 683 18.40 20.93 -25.27
N ILE A 684 18.07 21.42 -24.08
CA ILE A 684 17.33 22.69 -23.92
C ILE A 684 18.13 23.85 -24.48
N VAL A 685 19.42 23.98 -24.13
CA VAL A 685 20.28 25.06 -24.65
C VAL A 685 20.34 25.02 -26.18
N THR A 686 20.46 23.82 -26.75
CA THR A 686 20.50 23.63 -28.21
C THR A 686 19.19 24.06 -28.87
N MET A 687 18.05 23.62 -28.34
CA MET A 687 16.73 23.99 -28.88
C MET A 687 16.43 25.48 -28.74
N LEU A 688 16.80 26.11 -27.61
CA LEU A 688 16.66 27.54 -27.42
C LEU A 688 17.54 28.33 -28.41
N ARG A 689 18.80 27.91 -28.59
CA ARG A 689 19.72 28.52 -29.55
C ARG A 689 19.16 28.45 -30.98
N ASP A 690 18.72 27.27 -31.40
CA ASP A 690 18.20 27.06 -32.76
C ASP A 690 16.91 27.87 -32.98
N THR A 691 16.01 27.89 -31.99
CA THR A 691 14.75 28.66 -32.05
C THR A 691 14.99 30.18 -32.12
N LEU A 692 16.02 30.68 -31.44
CA LEU A 692 16.36 32.10 -31.40
C LEU A 692 17.24 32.56 -32.59
N SER A 693 17.67 31.64 -33.46
CA SER A 693 18.46 31.91 -34.66
C SER A 693 17.77 32.90 -35.63
N SER A 694 18.55 33.52 -36.51
CA SER A 694 18.01 34.31 -37.63
C SER A 694 17.16 33.48 -38.58
N ASP A 695 17.52 32.20 -38.77
CA ASP A 695 16.76 31.18 -39.51
C ASP A 695 16.60 29.92 -38.63
N PRO A 696 15.48 29.81 -37.87
CA PRO A 696 15.29 28.73 -36.90
C PRO A 696 15.16 27.33 -37.52
N VAL A 697 14.43 27.22 -38.64
CA VAL A 697 14.17 25.93 -39.31
C VAL A 697 15.48 25.41 -39.90
N GLN A 698 16.26 26.27 -40.54
CA GLN A 698 17.56 25.88 -41.08
C GLN A 698 18.55 25.50 -39.98
N ALA A 699 18.62 26.26 -38.88
CA ALA A 699 19.50 25.95 -37.74
C ALA A 699 19.13 24.61 -37.09
N TYR A 700 17.85 24.35 -36.86
CA TYR A 700 17.38 23.08 -36.31
C TYR A 700 17.65 21.90 -37.26
N GLN A 701 17.48 22.08 -38.58
CA GLN A 701 17.80 21.05 -39.57
C GLN A 701 19.29 20.67 -39.54
N GLN A 702 20.18 21.67 -39.46
CA GLN A 702 21.63 21.44 -39.37
C GLN A 702 22.01 20.68 -38.11
N THR A 703 21.39 21.01 -36.98
CA THR A 703 21.72 20.39 -35.69
C THR A 703 21.10 19.01 -35.52
N SER A 704 19.84 18.82 -35.94
CA SER A 704 19.09 17.57 -35.74
C SER A 704 19.33 16.53 -36.83
N GLY A 705 19.75 16.95 -38.04
CA GLY A 705 19.83 16.10 -39.22
C GLY A 705 18.48 15.63 -39.76
N LYS A 706 17.36 16.10 -39.19
CA LYS A 706 15.99 15.78 -39.63
C LYS A 706 15.54 16.78 -40.70
N ILE A 707 14.59 16.37 -41.56
CA ILE A 707 13.85 17.32 -42.40
C ILE A 707 13.04 18.20 -41.45
N ALA A 708 13.35 19.50 -41.40
CA ALA A 708 12.78 20.41 -40.41
C ALA A 708 11.50 21.07 -40.91
N SER A 709 10.54 21.23 -40.00
CA SER A 709 9.41 22.14 -40.14
C SER A 709 9.28 22.99 -38.87
N PRO A 710 8.62 24.16 -38.93
CA PRO A 710 8.31 24.95 -37.73
C PRO A 710 7.60 24.13 -36.65
N GLU A 711 6.64 23.29 -37.03
CA GLU A 711 5.86 22.46 -36.10
C GLU A 711 6.76 21.45 -35.39
N LEU A 712 7.60 20.73 -36.15
CA LEU A 712 8.51 19.74 -35.57
C LEU A 712 9.53 20.38 -34.62
N LEU A 713 10.03 21.58 -34.92
CA LEU A 713 10.92 22.33 -34.03
C LEU A 713 10.21 22.68 -32.71
N LEU A 714 8.97 23.16 -32.79
CA LEU A 714 8.21 23.55 -31.60
C LEU A 714 7.79 22.36 -30.75
N ASP A 715 7.46 21.23 -31.37
CA ASP A 715 7.19 19.98 -30.67
C ASP A 715 8.44 19.48 -29.93
N ASP A 716 9.61 19.47 -30.60
CA ASP A 716 10.87 19.04 -29.98
C ASP A 716 11.35 20.00 -28.88
N LEU A 717 11.14 21.31 -29.04
CA LEU A 717 11.40 22.32 -28.01
C LEU A 717 10.47 22.12 -26.81
N THR A 718 9.17 21.95 -27.05
CA THR A 718 8.17 21.70 -25.99
C THR A 718 8.49 20.41 -25.24
N SER A 719 8.89 19.36 -25.95
CA SER A 719 9.35 18.09 -25.37
C SER A 719 10.60 18.29 -24.49
N ALA A 720 11.59 19.06 -24.96
CA ALA A 720 12.81 19.34 -24.20
C ALA A 720 12.53 20.18 -22.94
N LEU A 721 11.70 21.22 -23.05
CA LEU A 721 11.27 22.06 -21.93
C LEU A 721 10.48 21.25 -20.90
N THR A 722 9.56 20.41 -21.36
CA THR A 722 8.77 19.52 -20.50
C THR A 722 9.71 18.64 -19.70
N ARG A 723 10.60 17.89 -20.34
CA ARG A 723 11.58 17.05 -19.62
C ARG A 723 12.39 17.83 -18.56
N GLY A 724 12.83 19.05 -18.86
CA GLY A 724 13.53 19.88 -17.87
C GLY A 724 12.65 20.32 -16.70
N VAL A 725 11.39 20.68 -16.97
CA VAL A 725 10.40 20.98 -15.92
C VAL A 725 10.15 19.74 -15.06
N ASP A 726 10.05 18.55 -15.66
CA ASP A 726 9.81 17.29 -14.95
C ASP A 726 10.95 16.95 -13.97
N GLU A 727 12.20 17.14 -14.39
CA GLU A 727 13.39 16.89 -13.56
C GLU A 727 13.48 17.86 -12.36
N LEU A 728 12.97 19.09 -12.50
CA LEU A 728 13.10 20.16 -11.51
C LEU A 728 11.87 20.32 -10.62
N THR A 729 10.69 19.88 -11.05
CA THR A 729 9.45 20.10 -10.30
C THR A 729 9.46 19.32 -8.98
N ARG A 730 9.05 19.98 -7.88
CA ARG A 730 8.92 19.37 -6.54
C ARG A 730 7.50 19.60 -6.00
N PRO A 731 6.55 18.71 -6.31
CA PRO A 731 5.19 18.81 -5.80
C PRO A 731 5.13 18.40 -4.32
N VAL A 732 5.17 19.39 -3.42
CA VAL A 732 5.27 19.16 -1.97
C VAL A 732 4.14 18.29 -1.42
N ASP A 733 2.89 18.55 -1.81
CA ASP A 733 1.74 17.80 -1.30
C ASP A 733 1.41 16.54 -2.13
N ALA A 734 1.94 16.44 -3.35
CA ALA A 734 1.64 15.37 -4.30
C ALA A 734 2.93 14.66 -4.74
N ILE A 735 3.54 13.91 -3.82
CA ILE A 735 4.80 13.20 -4.04
C ILE A 735 4.64 12.21 -5.20
N LYS A 736 5.44 12.38 -6.26
CA LYS A 736 5.30 11.74 -7.58
C LYS A 736 5.23 10.21 -7.53
N HIS A 737 5.87 9.60 -6.54
CA HIS A 737 6.03 8.14 -6.41
C HIS A 737 5.47 7.55 -5.11
N GLN A 738 4.68 8.33 -4.36
CA GLN A 738 4.07 7.85 -3.12
C GLN A 738 2.61 8.29 -3.04
N ALA A 739 1.77 7.43 -2.47
CA ALA A 739 0.42 7.77 -2.10
C ALA A 739 0.19 7.41 -0.63
N LYS A 740 -0.49 8.30 0.10
CA LYS A 740 -0.68 8.17 1.55
C LYS A 740 -1.57 6.98 1.95
N THR A 741 -2.56 6.69 1.11
CA THR A 741 -3.64 5.71 1.39
C THR A 741 -3.66 4.53 0.42
N VAL A 742 -2.70 4.44 -0.50
CA VAL A 742 -2.59 3.27 -1.38
C VAL A 742 -1.60 2.29 -0.76
N THR A 743 -2.13 1.27 -0.10
CA THR A 743 -1.34 0.20 0.49
C THR A 743 -1.27 -0.97 -0.47
N VAL A 744 -0.25 -0.99 -1.32
CA VAL A 744 0.21 -2.24 -1.95
C VAL A 744 1.07 -2.95 -0.91
N GLY A 745 0.44 -3.79 -0.08
CA GLY A 745 1.12 -4.58 0.94
C GLY A 745 1.68 -5.88 0.38
N ILE A 746 2.46 -6.61 1.17
CA ILE A 746 2.92 -7.96 0.80
C ILE A 746 1.72 -8.89 0.53
N SER A 747 1.45 -9.21 -0.74
CA SER A 747 0.45 -10.21 -1.15
C SER A 747 1.05 -11.62 -1.02
N ARG A 748 1.24 -12.09 0.21
CA ARG A 748 1.48 -13.53 0.45
C ARG A 748 0.13 -14.23 0.57
N SER A 749 -0.46 -14.59 -0.57
CA SER A 749 -1.75 -15.30 -0.70
C SER A 749 -1.75 -16.71 -0.10
N ASP A 750 -0.59 -17.24 0.29
CA ASP A 750 -0.41 -18.61 0.77
C ASP A 750 -0.66 -18.77 2.29
N GLU A 751 -0.74 -17.67 3.05
CA GLU A 751 -0.75 -17.72 4.52
C GLU A 751 -2.17 -18.01 5.06
N GLY A 752 -2.28 -19.11 5.81
CA GLY A 752 -3.53 -19.77 6.21
C GLY A 752 -3.68 -21.16 5.58
N LEU A 753 -3.15 -21.38 4.37
CA LEU A 753 -3.08 -22.71 3.75
C LEU A 753 -2.07 -23.60 4.48
N PHE A 754 -0.92 -23.03 4.87
CA PHE A 754 0.13 -23.76 5.59
C PHE A 754 -0.28 -24.23 6.99
N ASP A 755 -1.34 -23.65 7.55
CA ASP A 755 -1.83 -24.05 8.86
C ASP A 755 -2.78 -25.24 8.83
N ARG A 756 -3.26 -25.63 7.64
CA ARG A 756 -4.17 -26.78 7.46
C ARG A 756 -3.47 -28.10 7.82
N PRO A 757 -4.08 -28.97 8.63
CA PRO A 757 -3.53 -30.26 9.04
C PRO A 757 -2.95 -31.10 7.89
N LEU A 758 -3.65 -31.19 6.76
CA LEU A 758 -3.22 -31.98 5.61
C LEU A 758 -2.01 -31.37 4.90
N VAL A 759 -1.91 -30.04 4.86
CA VAL A 759 -0.74 -29.32 4.32
C VAL A 759 0.45 -29.46 5.27
N LYS A 760 0.24 -29.38 6.58
CA LYS A 760 1.27 -29.67 7.60
C LYS A 760 1.83 -31.08 7.44
N ALA A 761 0.97 -32.08 7.20
CA ALA A 761 1.38 -33.46 6.96
C ALA A 761 2.30 -33.61 5.72
N LEU A 762 2.14 -32.78 4.68
CA LEU A 762 3.08 -32.77 3.55
C LEU A 762 4.46 -32.25 3.94
N PHE A 763 4.53 -31.20 4.75
CA PHE A 763 5.82 -30.68 5.22
C PHE A 763 6.51 -31.62 6.21
N GLU A 764 5.74 -32.28 7.08
CA GLU A 764 6.23 -33.36 7.94
C GLU A 764 6.72 -34.57 7.13
N ALA A 765 6.14 -34.82 5.95
CA ALA A 765 6.62 -35.80 4.98
C ALA A 765 7.91 -35.38 4.24
N GLY A 766 8.44 -34.18 4.53
CA GLY A 766 9.70 -33.67 3.98
C GLY A 766 9.57 -32.95 2.65
N VAL A 767 8.36 -32.58 2.21
CA VAL A 767 8.16 -31.76 1.02
C VAL A 767 8.64 -30.34 1.27
N ALA A 768 9.46 -29.80 0.37
CA ALA A 768 9.93 -28.42 0.48
C ALA A 768 8.85 -27.46 -0.03
N ARG A 769 8.70 -26.30 0.64
CA ARG A 769 7.59 -25.36 0.36
C ARG A 769 7.60 -24.87 -1.09
N GLU A 770 8.78 -24.54 -1.58
CA GLU A 770 9.01 -24.06 -2.95
C GLU A 770 8.74 -25.11 -4.04
N ARG A 771 8.47 -26.36 -3.65
CA ARG A 771 8.13 -27.45 -4.58
C ARG A 771 6.63 -27.64 -4.78
N LEU A 772 5.79 -26.88 -4.09
CA LEU A 772 4.34 -26.94 -4.23
C LEU A 772 3.85 -25.65 -4.86
N SER A 773 3.13 -25.74 -5.98
CA SER A 773 2.46 -24.57 -6.55
C SER A 773 1.29 -24.13 -5.66
N TYR A 774 0.89 -22.86 -5.73
CA TYR A 774 -0.26 -22.34 -5.00
C TYR A 774 -1.54 -23.16 -5.26
N ARG A 775 -1.79 -23.51 -6.53
CA ARG A 775 -2.93 -24.35 -6.94
C ARG A 775 -2.91 -25.71 -6.21
N VAL A 776 -1.75 -26.36 -6.13
CA VAL A 776 -1.60 -27.63 -5.42
C VAL A 776 -1.85 -27.45 -3.92
N LEU A 777 -1.28 -26.42 -3.30
CA LEU A 777 -1.48 -26.10 -1.88
C LEU A 777 -2.95 -25.86 -1.55
N LYS A 778 -3.65 -25.10 -2.40
CA LYS A 778 -5.08 -24.81 -2.24
C LYS A 778 -5.93 -26.07 -2.34
N ILE A 779 -5.71 -26.92 -3.34
CA ILE A 779 -6.45 -28.18 -3.48
C ILE A 779 -6.22 -29.10 -2.27
N VAL A 780 -4.98 -29.20 -1.78
CA VAL A 780 -4.68 -29.99 -0.58
C VAL A 780 -5.38 -29.39 0.64
N ALA A 781 -5.39 -28.07 0.79
CA ALA A 781 -6.13 -27.40 1.86
C ALA A 781 -7.65 -27.62 1.79
N ASP A 782 -8.23 -27.62 0.59
CA ASP A 782 -9.67 -27.83 0.38
C ASP A 782 -10.07 -29.30 0.63
N LEU A 783 -9.15 -30.25 0.45
CA LEU A 783 -9.34 -31.67 0.80
C LEU A 783 -9.26 -31.95 2.32
N ASP A 784 -8.77 -31.01 3.13
CA ASP A 784 -8.52 -31.20 4.56
C ASP A 784 -9.78 -31.65 5.31
N ALA A 785 -10.94 -31.02 5.04
CA ALA A 785 -12.21 -31.35 5.67
C ALA A 785 -12.70 -32.79 5.38
N ALA A 786 -12.21 -33.41 4.31
CA ALA A 786 -12.53 -34.80 3.99
C ALA A 786 -11.68 -35.82 4.77
N VAL A 787 -10.49 -35.42 5.22
CA VAL A 787 -9.51 -36.32 5.82
C VAL A 787 -9.70 -36.39 7.33
N SER A 788 -10.02 -37.58 7.83
CA SER A 788 -10.10 -37.86 9.27
C SER A 788 -8.71 -38.01 9.90
N SER A 789 -7.77 -38.67 9.22
CA SER A 789 -6.38 -38.78 9.68
C SER A 789 -5.40 -39.14 8.56
N VAL A 790 -4.14 -38.73 8.72
CA VAL A 790 -3.01 -39.15 7.87
C VAL A 790 -2.24 -40.26 8.59
N THR A 791 -2.16 -41.44 7.97
CA THR A 791 -1.62 -42.67 8.59
C THR A 791 -0.19 -43.02 8.15
N GLY A 792 0.32 -42.32 7.13
CA GLY A 792 1.70 -42.44 6.67
C GLY A 792 1.92 -41.71 5.36
N PHE A 793 3.16 -41.75 4.86
CA PHE A 793 3.49 -41.14 3.57
C PHE A 793 4.56 -41.95 2.83
N THR A 794 4.59 -41.79 1.51
CA THR A 794 5.68 -42.25 0.65
C THR A 794 6.09 -41.12 -0.27
N ARG A 795 7.34 -40.69 -0.18
CA ARG A 795 7.88 -39.66 -1.05
C ARG A 795 8.72 -40.26 -2.16
N TYR A 796 8.47 -39.81 -3.39
CA TYR A 796 9.17 -40.28 -4.57
C TYR A 796 9.93 -39.14 -5.25
N GLY A 797 11.13 -39.45 -5.74
CA GLY A 797 11.88 -38.61 -6.68
C GLY A 797 11.60 -39.08 -8.11
N ILE A 798 11.55 -38.13 -9.04
CA ILE A 798 11.33 -38.39 -10.47
C ILE A 798 12.48 -37.77 -11.27
N GLU A 799 12.99 -38.54 -12.23
CA GLU A 799 14.02 -38.11 -13.18
C GLU A 799 13.62 -38.47 -14.61
N GLY A 800 14.13 -37.71 -15.59
CA GLY A 800 13.86 -37.93 -17.01
C GLY A 800 12.54 -37.34 -17.51
N ASP A 801 12.17 -37.70 -18.74
CA ASP A 801 10.95 -37.17 -19.38
C ASP A 801 9.69 -37.83 -18.81
N VAL A 802 8.92 -37.02 -18.10
CA VAL A 802 7.65 -37.38 -17.44
C VAL A 802 6.52 -37.61 -18.45
N THR A 803 6.59 -36.96 -19.61
CA THR A 803 5.60 -37.08 -20.69
C THR A 803 5.87 -38.27 -21.60
N GLY A 804 7.13 -38.65 -21.76
CA GLY A 804 7.62 -39.79 -22.54
C GLY A 804 7.69 -41.13 -21.80
N THR A 805 8.46 -42.08 -22.36
CA THR A 805 8.62 -43.45 -21.83
C THR A 805 9.89 -43.65 -21.00
N THR A 806 10.73 -42.63 -20.89
CA THR A 806 12.07 -42.67 -20.26
C THR A 806 12.08 -42.19 -18.81
N GLY A 807 10.98 -41.62 -18.31
CA GLY A 807 10.87 -41.19 -16.92
C GLY A 807 11.04 -42.34 -15.92
N THR A 808 11.84 -42.10 -14.89
CA THR A 808 12.08 -43.03 -13.78
C THR A 808 11.55 -42.44 -12.47
N ILE A 809 11.25 -43.32 -11.52
CA ILE A 809 10.75 -42.97 -10.19
C ILE A 809 11.50 -43.77 -9.14
N THR A 810 11.93 -43.11 -8.07
CA THR A 810 12.67 -43.70 -6.95
C THR A 810 12.02 -43.29 -5.64
N ILE A 811 12.15 -44.10 -4.59
CA ILE A 811 11.64 -43.74 -3.27
C ILE A 811 12.71 -42.92 -2.56
N VAL A 812 12.31 -41.75 -2.08
CA VAL A 812 13.15 -40.82 -1.32
C VAL A 812 12.99 -41.06 0.17
N ASP A 813 11.74 -41.18 0.64
CA ASP A 813 11.46 -41.38 2.06
C ASP A 813 10.11 -42.06 2.31
N ARG A 814 9.93 -42.65 3.49
CA ARG A 814 8.69 -43.30 3.94
C ARG A 814 8.43 -43.07 5.44
N GLY A 815 7.20 -42.69 5.75
CA GLY A 815 6.72 -42.49 7.12
C GLY A 815 5.46 -43.27 7.47
N GLY A 816 5.22 -43.43 8.76
CA GLY A 816 4.04 -44.12 9.30
C GLY A 816 3.87 -45.54 8.78
N MET A 817 2.65 -45.90 8.37
CA MET A 817 2.33 -47.23 7.88
C MET A 817 3.10 -47.65 6.62
N SER A 818 3.59 -46.68 5.81
CA SER A 818 4.28 -46.96 4.55
C SER A 818 5.62 -47.69 4.72
N LYS A 819 6.25 -47.59 5.90
CA LYS A 819 7.52 -48.27 6.20
C LYS A 819 7.44 -49.78 6.02
N ASN A 820 6.27 -50.37 6.25
CA ASN A 820 6.03 -51.81 6.17
C ASN A 820 5.35 -52.26 4.88
N LEU A 821 5.16 -51.36 3.89
CA LEU A 821 4.52 -51.67 2.62
C LEU A 821 5.54 -52.05 1.55
N SER A 822 5.20 -52.98 0.66
CA SER A 822 6.01 -53.25 -0.54
C SER A 822 5.61 -52.29 -1.67
N SER A 823 6.58 -51.64 -2.32
CA SER A 823 6.32 -50.76 -3.45
C SER A 823 6.72 -51.43 -4.76
N ARG A 824 5.92 -51.26 -5.82
CA ARG A 824 6.32 -51.68 -7.18
C ARG A 824 7.66 -51.06 -7.58
N VAL A 825 7.92 -49.83 -7.13
CA VAL A 825 9.16 -49.09 -7.42
C VAL A 825 10.41 -49.83 -6.92
N ASP A 826 10.28 -50.66 -5.87
CA ASP A 826 11.37 -51.51 -5.37
C ASP A 826 11.80 -52.58 -6.39
N ARG A 827 10.94 -52.91 -7.36
CA ARG A 827 11.20 -53.92 -8.42
C ARG A 827 11.32 -53.33 -9.82
N ASN A 828 10.62 -52.22 -10.08
CA ASN A 828 10.61 -51.57 -11.39
C ASN A 828 10.49 -50.04 -11.21
N ALA A 829 11.60 -49.35 -11.51
CA ALA A 829 11.74 -47.91 -11.38
C ALA A 829 11.14 -47.10 -12.54
N GLN A 830 10.48 -47.71 -13.52
CA GLN A 830 9.85 -46.96 -14.62
C GLN A 830 8.61 -46.19 -14.13
N LEU A 831 8.49 -44.91 -14.50
CA LEU A 831 7.35 -44.06 -14.18
C LEU A 831 6.14 -44.42 -15.07
N VAL A 832 5.19 -45.17 -14.52
CA VAL A 832 4.00 -45.64 -15.25
C VAL A 832 2.73 -45.58 -14.41
N GLY A 833 1.57 -45.64 -15.09
CA GLY A 833 0.24 -45.67 -14.47
C GLY A 833 -0.14 -44.35 -13.81
N THR A 834 -0.89 -44.44 -12.70
CA THR A 834 -1.43 -43.27 -11.98
C THR A 834 -0.37 -42.26 -11.56
N LYS A 835 0.82 -42.71 -11.16
CA LYS A 835 1.93 -41.81 -10.79
C LYS A 835 2.47 -41.02 -11.97
N ARG A 836 2.53 -41.63 -13.18
CA ARG A 836 2.91 -40.90 -14.40
C ARG A 836 1.90 -39.80 -14.71
N ARG A 837 0.59 -40.12 -14.60
CA ARG A 837 -0.49 -39.16 -14.85
C ARG A 837 -0.40 -37.94 -13.92
N VAL A 838 -0.26 -38.16 -12.61
CA VAL A 838 -0.07 -37.08 -11.62
C VAL A 838 1.16 -36.25 -11.95
N ALA A 839 2.25 -36.88 -12.36
CA ALA A 839 3.46 -36.16 -12.69
C ALA A 839 3.34 -35.33 -13.99
N SER A 840 2.65 -35.85 -15.01
CA SER A 840 2.50 -35.16 -16.30
C SER A 840 1.43 -34.07 -16.28
N GLU A 841 0.32 -34.30 -15.58
CA GLU A 841 -0.77 -33.32 -15.46
C GLU A 841 -0.47 -32.27 -14.39
N GLN A 842 0.45 -32.55 -13.46
CA GLN A 842 0.76 -31.68 -12.31
C GLN A 842 -0.46 -31.38 -11.42
N GLU A 843 -1.40 -32.33 -11.38
CA GLU A 843 -2.62 -32.20 -10.60
C GLU A 843 -2.65 -33.17 -9.42
N VAL A 844 -3.22 -32.70 -8.30
CA VAL A 844 -3.46 -33.53 -7.12
C VAL A 844 -4.48 -34.60 -7.46
N LEU A 845 -4.22 -35.84 -7.06
CA LEU A 845 -5.12 -36.95 -7.32
C LEU A 845 -5.45 -37.73 -6.04
N VAL A 846 -6.73 -37.85 -5.74
CA VAL A 846 -7.25 -38.77 -4.74
C VAL A 846 -7.53 -40.12 -5.40
N ALA A 847 -6.98 -41.19 -4.84
CA ALA A 847 -7.07 -42.52 -5.45
C ALA A 847 -7.18 -43.64 -4.42
N ARG A 848 -7.67 -44.80 -4.88
CA ARG A 848 -7.68 -46.05 -4.11
C ARG A 848 -6.68 -47.04 -4.71
N GLY A 849 -5.85 -47.65 -3.88
CA GLY A 849 -4.85 -48.63 -4.29
C GLY A 849 -5.51 -49.89 -4.87
N ARG A 850 -5.12 -50.31 -6.08
CA ARG A 850 -5.75 -51.46 -6.77
C ARG A 850 -5.53 -52.81 -6.09
N SER A 851 -4.42 -52.97 -5.37
CA SER A 851 -4.03 -54.25 -4.75
C SER A 851 -4.38 -54.33 -3.26
N ASP A 852 -4.58 -53.20 -2.60
CA ASP A 852 -4.72 -53.11 -1.14
C ASP A 852 -5.90 -52.25 -0.67
N ASN A 853 -6.67 -51.69 -1.62
CA ASN A 853 -7.85 -50.86 -1.39
C ASN A 853 -7.62 -49.61 -0.51
N ARG A 854 -6.36 -49.19 -0.31
CA ARG A 854 -6.02 -48.06 0.56
C ARG A 854 -6.23 -46.72 -0.13
N THR A 855 -6.76 -45.75 0.59
CA THR A 855 -6.96 -44.38 0.11
C THR A 855 -5.67 -43.57 0.23
N VAL A 856 -5.31 -42.89 -0.86
CA VAL A 856 -4.11 -42.06 -0.96
C VAL A 856 -4.41 -40.75 -1.66
N ILE A 857 -3.72 -39.69 -1.24
CA ILE A 857 -3.66 -38.41 -1.94
C ILE A 857 -2.27 -38.30 -2.55
N MET A 858 -2.20 -38.20 -3.88
CA MET A 858 -0.95 -38.04 -4.63
C MET A 858 -0.76 -36.56 -4.95
N VAL A 859 0.33 -35.99 -4.44
CA VAL A 859 0.66 -34.57 -4.56
C VAL A 859 1.93 -34.42 -5.39
N PRO A 860 1.89 -33.74 -6.55
CA PRO A 860 3.07 -33.51 -7.38
C PRO A 860 4.00 -32.46 -6.75
N GLU A 861 5.30 -32.70 -6.80
CA GLU A 861 6.36 -31.76 -6.41
C GLU A 861 7.03 -31.20 -7.66
N THR A 862 6.89 -29.89 -7.91
CA THR A 862 7.39 -29.23 -9.12
C THR A 862 8.52 -28.25 -8.82
N LYS A 863 9.52 -28.17 -9.69
CA LYS A 863 10.57 -27.15 -9.66
C LYS A 863 10.75 -26.57 -11.05
N SER A 864 10.68 -25.24 -11.18
CA SER A 864 10.82 -24.53 -12.47
C SER A 864 9.86 -25.04 -13.56
N GLY A 865 8.63 -25.44 -13.19
CA GLY A 865 7.63 -25.96 -14.11
C GLY A 865 7.75 -27.45 -14.44
N GLU A 866 8.76 -28.15 -13.93
CA GLU A 866 8.94 -29.59 -14.14
C GLU A 866 8.65 -30.41 -12.87
N THR A 867 8.04 -31.57 -13.01
CA THR A 867 7.76 -32.46 -11.87
C THR A 867 9.01 -33.21 -11.45
N THR A 868 9.51 -32.91 -10.26
CA THR A 868 10.73 -33.51 -9.68
C THR A 868 10.43 -34.60 -8.65
N GLY A 869 9.16 -34.74 -8.24
CA GLY A 869 8.75 -35.76 -7.29
C GLY A 869 7.24 -35.88 -7.14
N ILE A 870 6.83 -36.87 -6.37
CA ILE A 870 5.44 -37.04 -5.93
C ILE A 870 5.46 -37.48 -4.47
N THR A 871 4.63 -36.84 -3.64
CA THR A 871 4.34 -37.29 -2.29
C THR A 871 2.97 -37.97 -2.24
N LEU A 872 2.96 -39.22 -1.78
CA LEU A 872 1.74 -39.98 -1.47
C LEU A 872 1.45 -39.87 0.02
N LEU A 873 0.34 -39.23 0.38
CA LEU A 873 -0.21 -39.30 1.74
C LEU A 873 -1.18 -40.47 1.82
N HIS A 874 -0.96 -41.37 2.77
CA HIS A 874 -1.93 -42.40 3.14
C HIS A 874 -2.91 -41.77 4.12
N VAL A 875 -4.20 -41.76 3.76
CA VAL A 875 -5.23 -41.05 4.51
C VAL A 875 -6.41 -41.95 4.81
N ILE A 876 -7.10 -41.66 5.91
CA ILE A 876 -8.44 -42.18 6.20
C ILE A 876 -9.40 -41.01 6.01
N PHE A 877 -10.38 -41.17 5.11
CA PHE A 877 -11.45 -40.20 4.96
C PHE A 877 -12.51 -40.38 6.04
N HIS A 878 -13.24 -39.32 6.37
CA HIS A 878 -14.52 -39.47 7.05
C HIS A 878 -15.44 -40.41 6.23
N ASP A 879 -16.26 -41.22 6.90
CA ASP A 879 -17.20 -42.09 6.18
C ASP A 879 -18.20 -41.24 5.39
N ARG A 880 -18.77 -40.22 6.04
CA ARG A 880 -19.71 -39.25 5.47
C ARG A 880 -19.43 -37.85 6.01
N LEU A 881 -19.87 -36.83 5.27
CA LEU A 881 -19.83 -35.42 5.66
C LEU A 881 -21.20 -34.78 5.52
N ALA A 882 -21.42 -33.64 6.18
CA ALA A 882 -22.58 -32.81 5.87
C ALA A 882 -22.56 -32.38 4.40
N ALA A 883 -23.73 -32.28 3.76
CA ALA A 883 -23.85 -31.99 2.33
C ALA A 883 -23.11 -30.68 1.94
N THR A 884 -23.19 -29.66 2.78
CA THR A 884 -22.50 -28.37 2.59
C THR A 884 -20.97 -28.53 2.62
N ALA A 885 -20.44 -29.26 3.60
CA ALA A 885 -19.01 -29.53 3.69
C ALA A 885 -18.52 -30.38 2.50
N MET A 886 -19.29 -31.40 2.12
CA MET A 886 -18.95 -32.25 0.98
C MET A 886 -18.99 -31.49 -0.35
N ARG A 887 -19.96 -30.59 -0.53
CA ARG A 887 -20.02 -29.68 -1.68
C ARG A 887 -18.76 -28.82 -1.76
N ALA A 888 -18.35 -28.20 -0.65
CA ALA A 888 -17.14 -27.37 -0.62
C ALA A 888 -15.88 -28.19 -1.00
N VAL A 889 -15.73 -29.40 -0.46
CA VAL A 889 -14.63 -30.32 -0.81
C VAL A 889 -14.65 -30.65 -2.31
N LEU A 890 -15.82 -30.99 -2.88
CA LEU A 890 -15.94 -31.31 -4.31
C LEU A 890 -15.75 -30.10 -5.21
N GLN A 891 -16.09 -28.90 -4.74
CA GLN A 891 -15.86 -27.65 -5.47
C GLN A 891 -14.37 -27.33 -5.55
N GLY A 892 -13.66 -27.46 -4.43
CA GLY A 892 -12.20 -27.23 -4.35
C GLY A 892 -11.39 -28.32 -5.04
N TYR A 893 -11.91 -29.55 -5.09
CA TYR A 893 -11.25 -30.68 -5.75
C TYR A 893 -11.79 -30.92 -7.17
N ASP A 894 -11.06 -30.41 -8.17
CA ASP A 894 -11.31 -30.67 -9.62
C ASP A 894 -12.72 -30.27 -10.08
N HIS A 895 -13.35 -29.25 -9.46
CA HIS A 895 -14.73 -28.81 -9.76
C HIS A 895 -15.72 -29.98 -9.91
N ARG A 896 -15.54 -31.01 -9.09
CA ARG A 896 -16.30 -32.26 -9.20
C ARG A 896 -17.77 -32.06 -8.89
N TYR A 897 -18.09 -31.07 -8.05
CA TYR A 897 -19.47 -30.72 -7.73
C TYR A 897 -20.22 -30.27 -8.99
N ASP A 898 -19.71 -29.25 -9.69
CA ASP A 898 -20.35 -28.73 -10.90
C ASP A 898 -20.53 -29.81 -11.97
N ARG A 899 -19.50 -30.63 -12.21
CA ARG A 899 -19.59 -31.74 -13.18
C ARG A 899 -20.58 -32.82 -12.78
N LEU A 900 -20.73 -33.09 -11.48
CA LEU A 900 -21.74 -34.02 -10.98
C LEU A 900 -23.14 -33.44 -11.14
N VAL A 901 -23.33 -32.15 -10.83
CA VAL A 901 -24.60 -31.43 -11.04
C VAL A 901 -24.98 -31.47 -12.50
N ASP A 902 -24.07 -31.13 -13.41
CA ASP A 902 -24.30 -31.16 -14.85
C ASP A 902 -24.72 -32.56 -15.32
N TRP A 903 -23.98 -33.59 -14.92
CA TRP A 903 -24.27 -34.98 -15.31
C TRP A 903 -25.62 -35.48 -14.80
N VAL A 904 -25.93 -35.21 -13.53
CA VAL A 904 -27.19 -35.64 -12.90
C VAL A 904 -28.37 -34.84 -13.46
N THR A 905 -28.21 -33.53 -13.68
CA THR A 905 -29.30 -32.73 -14.26
C THR A 905 -29.58 -33.09 -15.70
N GLU A 906 -28.58 -33.53 -16.47
CA GLU A 906 -28.75 -34.07 -17.82
C GLU A 906 -29.59 -35.36 -17.84
N THR A 907 -29.53 -36.17 -16.78
CA THR A 907 -30.18 -37.49 -16.72
C THR A 907 -31.47 -37.53 -15.89
N GLU A 908 -31.50 -36.87 -14.73
CA GLU A 908 -32.60 -36.88 -13.76
C GLU A 908 -33.38 -35.55 -13.71
N GLY A 909 -32.96 -34.52 -14.45
CA GLY A 909 -33.63 -33.22 -14.56
C GLY A 909 -33.51 -32.29 -13.34
N SER A 910 -33.03 -32.78 -12.20
CA SER A 910 -32.74 -31.96 -11.01
C SER A 910 -31.66 -32.62 -10.13
N PHE A 911 -30.88 -31.81 -9.41
CA PHE A 911 -29.85 -32.29 -8.49
C PHE A 911 -30.29 -32.17 -7.03
N ARG A 912 -30.26 -33.28 -6.30
CA ARG A 912 -30.57 -33.35 -4.86
C ARG A 912 -29.29 -33.20 -4.03
N GLU A 913 -28.97 -31.97 -3.64
CA GLU A 913 -27.72 -31.66 -2.91
C GLU A 913 -27.60 -32.40 -1.57
N ASP A 914 -28.73 -32.67 -0.90
CA ASP A 914 -28.77 -33.40 0.37
C ASP A 914 -28.23 -34.83 0.28
N ARG A 915 -28.32 -35.48 -0.89
CA ARG A 915 -27.74 -36.82 -1.11
C ARG A 915 -26.22 -36.86 -1.01
N LEU A 916 -25.53 -35.72 -1.10
CA LEU A 916 -24.08 -35.66 -0.83
C LEU A 916 -23.73 -36.15 0.58
N ALA A 917 -24.63 -36.01 1.55
CA ALA A 917 -24.42 -36.51 2.91
C ALA A 917 -24.66 -38.02 3.07
N GLU A 918 -25.24 -38.67 2.05
CA GLU A 918 -25.61 -40.09 2.08
C GLU A 918 -24.54 -41.00 1.45
N VAL A 919 -23.72 -40.45 0.55
CA VAL A 919 -22.69 -41.18 -0.21
C VAL A 919 -21.35 -41.15 0.53
N PRO A 920 -20.58 -42.25 0.56
CA PRO A 920 -19.27 -42.25 1.18
C PRO A 920 -18.33 -41.20 0.56
N VAL A 921 -17.60 -40.46 1.41
CA VAL A 921 -16.65 -39.41 0.96
C VAL A 921 -15.64 -39.96 -0.03
N ALA A 922 -15.12 -41.16 0.24
CA ALA A 922 -14.16 -41.82 -0.63
C ALA A 922 -14.72 -42.12 -2.02
N ASP A 923 -16.02 -42.39 -2.13
CA ASP A 923 -16.66 -42.70 -3.42
C ASP A 923 -16.89 -41.40 -4.21
N LEU A 924 -17.32 -40.32 -3.54
CA LEU A 924 -17.47 -38.99 -4.15
C LEU A 924 -16.14 -38.39 -4.66
N LEU A 925 -15.02 -38.71 -4.01
CA LEU A 925 -13.71 -38.22 -4.42
C LEU A 925 -13.03 -39.07 -5.49
N ILE A 926 -13.34 -40.38 -5.57
CA ILE A 926 -12.54 -41.34 -6.36
C ILE A 926 -13.29 -41.87 -7.58
N LEU A 927 -14.59 -42.16 -7.49
CA LEU A 927 -15.33 -42.78 -8.58
C LEU A 927 -15.42 -41.83 -9.79
N PRO A 928 -15.50 -42.34 -11.03
CA PRO A 928 -15.84 -41.50 -12.18
C PRO A 928 -17.16 -40.75 -11.95
N ILE A 929 -17.29 -39.52 -12.47
CA ILE A 929 -18.52 -38.71 -12.31
C ILE A 929 -19.76 -39.49 -12.77
N SER A 930 -19.63 -40.27 -13.85
CA SER A 930 -20.70 -41.11 -14.38
C SER A 930 -21.18 -42.19 -13.39
N GLU A 931 -20.27 -42.78 -12.61
CA GLU A 931 -20.60 -43.78 -11.58
C GLU A 931 -21.11 -43.11 -10.30
N MET A 932 -20.57 -41.95 -9.94
CA MET A 932 -21.09 -41.15 -8.82
C MET A 932 -22.54 -40.72 -9.04
N ALA A 933 -22.88 -40.33 -10.27
CA ALA A 933 -24.22 -39.92 -10.63
C ALA A 933 -25.25 -41.05 -10.47
N ASP A 934 -24.84 -42.32 -10.46
CA ASP A 934 -25.75 -43.44 -10.22
C ASP A 934 -26.38 -43.40 -8.82
N HIS A 935 -25.73 -42.75 -7.85
CA HIS A 935 -26.31 -42.49 -6.53
C HIS A 935 -27.48 -41.49 -6.56
N TRP A 936 -27.61 -40.73 -7.65
CA TRP A 936 -28.70 -39.78 -7.86
C TRP A 936 -29.85 -40.32 -8.70
N ARG A 937 -29.69 -41.51 -9.31
CA ARG A 937 -30.79 -42.16 -10.02
C ARG A 937 -31.97 -42.42 -9.08
N SER A 938 -33.16 -42.06 -9.52
CA SER A 938 -34.40 -42.42 -8.84
C SER A 938 -34.58 -43.95 -8.86
N GLN A 939 -34.86 -44.55 -7.69
CA GLN A 939 -35.45 -45.90 -7.62
C GLN A 939 -36.96 -45.78 -7.60
#